data_AF-A0A1V5XQ25-F1
#
_entry.id   AF-A0A1V5XQ25-F1
#
_cell.length_a   1.000
_cell.length_b   1.000
_cell.length_c   1.000
_cell.angle_alpha   90.00
_cell.angle_beta   90.00
_cell.angle_gamma   90.00
#
_symmetry.space_group_name_H-M   'P 1'
#
loop_
_entity.id
_entity.type
_entity.pdbx_description
1 polymer ?
#
loop_
_entity_poly.entity_id
_entity_poly.type
_entity_poly.pdbx_seq_one_letter_code
_entity_poly.pdbx_strand_id
1 'polypeptide(L)'
;MRKNYIFTGLVATLALTSVGVASAEPKLRIQVDQRGDFLLIGNTMGHECLSGTPTPVKGAIDTACSSQTAAQRNDSSPDAFWNNDTLMGEAGKVSDARTTAYLTIPSGATVTHAYLYWAGAQTTVDNEVQVRFGTETLPTTITATDSSTITVSYAAYQAVADVTDLVQAKGSGPYEVSGIATPEFYGVNNDVVFGGWSMVVLYRLATEPPRNLAVFDGLERVSSGNNRTVKLSGFLVPNAGFDGKLGIVAYEGDASLTGDRLFFHSTSTVPPNNQALSTTNNPIDNFFNGTRTWLGDLVSNVGDLPQTTGGPQSFVGMDHDVVDVRSKLTAGQTEAWVTATTNGDVYFPGIWVTSISTFKPDFTTSEKTVTDDNGGAVMVGDILTYTITVKNTGNDIAVNTVLNDPLPDGVEFYGTSITVDGVARTAAVDTDVAEYDAAQHLVTVRLGDGATDTAGGDLGIGESSTISFKVRIKPGSTGLLENQAEITAEGQQGAPETTTPTDGNGTQPGTPPTGIHIDECATDADCDGSLLCNTASTPNTCVECLADNDCGGPNSGQLCDSNTHTCIEGCNSETDNGCPSGLHCTSQGLAIGQCVACVEDNHCGGPNSGQLCDLDTYTCFAGCNGEKDNGCPAGKVCTSDDDTVGSCVECVVHNDCGGPNSGQLCSSTNTCVAGCTGNVGEGCPDPLVCSSSDSTVGSCVGCMTDSQCGAADSGKICHDTDHACVDGCRGENGNGCASGLTCSSTDSSMGTCAQCFKDSDCGALDSGKICHDETKACIDGCRGEDGNGCPSGLTCTSSDKTMGICAECMTDSDCGAVDSGKICHDETKACIDGCRGEDGNGCPSGLTCTSSDKTMGICAECMTDSDCGAVDSGRVCHDTTKVCVDGCRGEEGNGCPSGEECTSTDTSIGTCEGTGGTGGSGGAGGSSGTGGEAGTGGGTAGTGGGTAGTGGTAGSGGTSGTGGKGGSTVFNAENYAAEGNGILCAASPAKRNGSETGWLAGLFALGAVAVMRRRRHS
;
A
#
# COMPACT_ATOMS: atom_id res chain seq x y z
N MET A 1 35.90 29.45 51.94
CA MET A 1 35.34 30.20 53.08
C MET A 1 34.00 30.80 52.67
N ARG A 2 33.04 31.01 53.59
CA ARG A 2 31.84 31.89 53.57
C ARG A 2 31.28 32.34 52.18
N LYS A 3 29.97 32.23 51.89
CA LYS A 3 28.80 32.40 52.78
C LYS A 3 27.65 31.44 52.42
N ASN A 4 26.76 31.20 53.38
CA ASN A 4 25.42 30.68 53.13
C ASN A 4 24.49 31.81 52.63
N TYR A 5 23.43 31.44 51.90
CA TYR A 5 22.15 32.15 51.98
C TYR A 5 21.06 31.13 52.33
N ILE A 6 20.12 31.54 53.18
CA ILE A 6 18.97 30.75 53.62
C ILE A 6 17.72 31.45 53.09
N PHE A 7 16.77 30.70 52.57
CA PHE A 7 15.38 31.13 52.47
C PHE A 7 14.45 30.01 52.95
N THR A 8 13.45 30.39 53.73
CA THR A 8 12.54 29.47 54.43
C THR A 8 11.20 29.36 53.69
N GLY A 9 10.74 28.13 53.44
CA GLY A 9 9.37 27.81 53.03
C GLY A 9 8.55 27.30 54.21
N LEU A 10 7.23 27.54 54.20
CA LEU A 10 6.33 27.19 55.30
C LEU A 10 5.99 25.68 55.33
N VAL A 11 5.89 25.11 56.54
CA VAL A 11 5.29 23.78 56.76
C VAL A 11 3.81 23.95 57.05
N ALA A 12 2.96 23.22 56.31
CA ALA A 12 1.54 23.08 56.61
C ALA A 12 1.30 21.72 57.29
N THR A 13 1.05 21.73 58.60
CA THR A 13 0.68 20.52 59.35
C THR A 13 -0.77 20.14 59.07
N LEU A 14 -0.99 19.07 58.31
CA LEU A 14 -2.30 18.41 58.22
C LEU A 14 -2.30 17.18 59.13
N ALA A 15 -3.12 17.20 60.17
CA ALA A 15 -3.26 16.08 61.09
C ALA A 15 -4.46 15.21 60.68
N LEU A 16 -4.20 14.08 60.02
CA LEU A 16 -5.16 12.97 59.91
C LEU A 16 -4.68 11.80 60.78
N THR A 17 -5.33 11.60 61.92
CA THR A 17 -5.16 10.41 62.75
C THR A 17 -6.21 9.36 62.40
N SER A 18 -6.17 8.85 61.17
CA SER A 18 -6.69 7.53 60.86
C SER A 18 -5.60 6.52 61.21
N VAL A 19 -5.75 5.80 62.33
CA VAL A 19 -4.83 4.71 62.67
C VAL A 19 -5.14 3.56 61.72
N GLY A 20 -4.39 3.48 60.61
CA GLY A 20 -4.48 2.38 59.67
C GLY A 20 -4.17 1.07 60.39
N VAL A 21 -5.07 0.09 60.25
CA VAL A 21 -4.77 -1.29 60.67
C VAL A 21 -3.66 -1.80 59.76
N ALA A 22 -2.62 -2.42 60.32
CA ALA A 22 -1.63 -3.10 59.49
C ALA A 22 -2.32 -4.22 58.71
N SER A 23 -1.97 -4.30 57.43
CA SER A 23 -2.45 -5.26 56.44
C SER A 23 -1.31 -5.40 55.44
N ALA A 24 -1.03 -6.63 55.01
CA ALA A 24 -0.11 -6.92 53.93
C ALA A 24 -0.88 -7.71 52.88
N GLU A 25 -1.63 -6.97 52.06
CA GLU A 25 -2.54 -7.52 51.04
C GLU A 25 -1.82 -8.56 50.17
N PRO A 26 -2.41 -9.75 49.95
CA PRO A 26 -1.76 -10.81 49.18
C PRO A 26 -1.47 -10.38 47.73
N LYS A 27 -0.20 -10.48 47.36
CA LYS A 27 0.34 -10.16 46.03
C LYS A 27 0.55 -11.44 45.24
N LEU A 28 0.45 -11.36 43.91
CA LEU A 28 0.81 -12.45 43.01
C LEU A 28 2.33 -12.74 43.14
N ARG A 29 2.67 -13.98 43.49
CA ARG A 29 4.05 -14.50 43.58
C ARG A 29 4.53 -15.04 42.23
N ILE A 30 3.71 -15.90 41.64
CA ILE A 30 3.92 -16.51 40.32
C ILE A 30 2.58 -16.82 39.68
N GLN A 31 2.52 -16.80 38.36
CA GLN A 31 1.46 -17.39 37.57
C GLN A 31 2.09 -18.15 36.38
N VAL A 32 1.64 -19.38 36.13
CA VAL A 32 2.03 -20.19 34.97
C VAL A 32 0.85 -20.97 34.40
N ASP A 33 0.79 -21.08 33.08
CA ASP A 33 -0.06 -22.05 32.39
C ASP A 33 0.77 -23.31 32.09
N GLN A 34 0.43 -24.45 32.69
CA GLN A 34 1.17 -25.70 32.45
C GLN A 34 0.31 -26.95 32.62
N ARG A 35 0.60 -28.02 31.86
CA ARG A 35 0.10 -29.39 32.09
C ARG A 35 0.63 -29.89 33.43
N GLY A 36 -0.23 -30.04 34.44
CA GLY A 36 0.17 -30.35 35.81
C GLY A 36 -0.49 -29.44 36.85
N ASP A 37 -0.05 -29.54 38.10
CA ASP A 37 -0.78 -29.04 39.26
C ASP A 37 0.16 -28.46 40.35
N PHE A 38 -0.39 -28.13 41.52
CA PHE A 38 0.37 -27.81 42.72
C PHE A 38 0.35 -28.95 43.75
N LEU A 39 1.34 -28.92 44.65
CA LEU A 39 1.40 -29.69 45.90
C LEU A 39 1.51 -28.70 47.06
N LEU A 40 0.82 -28.99 48.17
CA LEU A 40 0.95 -28.25 49.43
C LEU A 40 1.42 -29.20 50.53
N ILE A 41 2.60 -28.94 51.09
CA ILE A 41 3.09 -29.61 52.29
C ILE A 41 3.49 -28.58 53.34
N GLY A 42 3.69 -29.02 54.58
CA GLY A 42 4.11 -28.17 55.69
C GLY A 42 3.89 -28.89 57.01
N ASN A 43 4.27 -28.25 58.12
CA ASN A 43 3.98 -28.75 59.45
C ASN A 43 3.94 -27.62 60.49
N THR A 44 3.14 -27.81 61.54
CA THR A 44 3.14 -26.93 62.71
C THR A 44 4.43 -27.11 63.51
N MET A 45 4.88 -26.06 64.19
CA MET A 45 6.05 -26.11 65.08
C MET A 45 5.72 -26.54 66.50
N GLY A 46 4.44 -26.70 66.84
CA GLY A 46 4.01 -27.03 68.20
C GLY A 46 2.74 -27.86 68.33
N HIS A 47 2.32 -28.05 69.57
CA HIS A 47 1.15 -28.84 69.96
C HIS A 47 0.49 -28.23 71.19
N GLU A 48 -0.83 -28.09 71.13
CA GLU A 48 -1.70 -27.73 72.24
C GLU A 48 -1.81 -28.95 73.19
N CYS A 49 -1.77 -28.71 74.50
CA CYS A 49 -1.82 -29.77 75.52
C CYS A 49 -3.20 -29.82 76.22
N LEU A 50 -4.22 -29.19 75.64
CA LEU A 50 -5.60 -29.14 76.12
C LEU A 50 -6.26 -30.53 76.08
N SER A 51 -7.26 -30.74 76.93
CA SER A 51 -7.99 -32.01 77.04
C SER A 51 -9.03 -32.21 75.93
N GLY A 52 -8.57 -32.39 74.69
CA GLY A 52 -9.43 -32.69 73.53
C GLY A 52 -8.68 -32.78 72.20
N THR A 53 -7.53 -32.09 72.11
CA THR A 53 -6.63 -32.04 70.96
C THR A 53 -6.29 -33.46 70.44
N PRO A 54 -6.43 -33.73 69.13
CA PRO A 54 -6.14 -35.05 68.58
C PRO A 54 -4.67 -35.44 68.74
N THR A 55 -4.43 -36.65 69.25
CA THR A 55 -3.08 -37.23 69.29
C THR A 55 -2.57 -37.48 67.87
N PRO A 56 -1.31 -37.14 67.52
CA PRO A 56 -0.77 -37.40 66.20
C PRO A 56 -0.66 -38.91 65.93
N VAL A 57 -0.76 -39.29 64.67
CA VAL A 57 -0.52 -40.66 64.17
C VAL A 57 0.92 -41.10 64.44
N LYS A 58 1.86 -40.14 64.46
CA LYS A 58 3.28 -40.37 64.76
C LYS A 58 3.91 -39.16 65.45
N GLY A 59 4.57 -39.40 66.58
CA GLY A 59 5.04 -38.38 67.53
C GLY A 59 4.55 -38.75 68.93
N ALA A 60 5.22 -38.28 69.99
CA ALA A 60 4.78 -38.50 71.37
C ALA A 60 4.56 -37.17 72.09
N ILE A 61 3.39 -37.06 72.72
CA ILE A 61 2.95 -35.90 73.50
C ILE A 61 3.34 -36.16 74.96
N ASP A 62 4.66 -36.27 75.23
CA ASP A 62 5.13 -36.76 76.54
C ASP A 62 5.19 -35.67 77.63
N THR A 63 6.26 -35.70 78.41
CA THR A 63 6.52 -35.00 79.66
C THR A 63 6.03 -33.54 79.65
N ALA A 64 6.32 -32.79 78.59
CA ALA A 64 5.99 -31.37 78.43
C ALA A 64 4.50 -31.04 78.61
N CYS A 65 3.57 -31.85 78.10
CA CYS A 65 2.15 -31.62 78.33
C CYS A 65 1.72 -32.03 79.76
N SER A 66 2.37 -33.05 80.32
CA SER A 66 2.07 -33.57 81.66
C SER A 66 2.61 -32.72 82.82
N SER A 67 3.65 -31.91 82.57
CA SER A 67 4.28 -31.03 83.56
C SER A 67 3.60 -29.68 83.73
N GLN A 68 2.68 -29.32 82.82
CA GLN A 68 1.95 -28.05 82.86
C GLN A 68 0.67 -28.13 83.70
N THR A 69 0.34 -27.01 84.34
CA THR A 69 -0.89 -26.89 85.14
C THR A 69 -2.12 -26.60 84.28
N ALA A 70 -3.30 -26.89 84.81
CA ALA A 70 -4.57 -26.60 84.12
C ALA A 70 -4.89 -25.10 83.95
N ALA A 71 -4.03 -24.20 84.42
CA ALA A 71 -4.11 -22.75 84.20
C ALA A 71 -2.94 -22.20 83.34
N GLN A 72 -2.20 -23.11 82.71
CA GLN A 72 -1.23 -22.81 81.65
C GLN A 72 -1.78 -23.28 80.30
N ARG A 73 -2.40 -24.47 80.29
CA ARG A 73 -3.12 -25.07 79.15
C ARG A 73 -4.60 -24.65 79.14
N ASN A 74 -4.88 -23.35 79.17
CA ASN A 74 -6.23 -22.79 79.16
C ASN A 74 -6.33 -21.65 78.13
N ASP A 75 -5.82 -21.95 76.95
CA ASP A 75 -6.14 -21.33 75.67
C ASP A 75 -6.37 -22.47 74.66
N SER A 76 -6.36 -22.15 73.37
CA SER A 76 -6.48 -23.07 72.24
C SER A 76 -5.18 -23.24 71.43
N SER A 77 -4.05 -22.75 71.96
CA SER A 77 -2.82 -22.48 71.22
C SER A 77 -1.73 -23.53 71.45
N PRO A 78 -0.60 -23.50 70.71
CA PRO A 78 0.55 -24.36 70.98
C PRO A 78 1.14 -24.18 72.40
N ASP A 79 1.01 -25.22 73.23
CA ASP A 79 1.55 -25.35 74.60
C ASP A 79 3.00 -25.90 74.64
N ALA A 80 3.46 -26.52 73.55
CA ALA A 80 4.72 -27.26 73.48
C ALA A 80 5.33 -27.25 72.08
N PHE A 81 6.66 -27.31 71.97
CA PHE A 81 7.39 -27.39 70.69
C PHE A 81 7.63 -28.84 70.23
N TRP A 82 7.64 -29.05 68.91
CA TRP A 82 8.11 -30.30 68.31
C TRP A 82 9.62 -30.30 68.06
N ASN A 83 10.27 -31.41 68.37
CA ASN A 83 11.66 -31.69 68.01
C ASN A 83 11.78 -33.15 67.52
N ASN A 84 12.49 -33.34 66.40
CA ASN A 84 12.55 -34.59 65.67
C ASN A 84 13.66 -35.56 66.13
N ASP A 85 14.67 -35.08 66.88
CA ASP A 85 15.86 -35.89 67.19
C ASP A 85 15.65 -36.84 68.38
N THR A 86 14.73 -36.54 69.31
CA THR A 86 14.43 -37.37 70.49
C THR A 86 12.99 -37.25 70.99
N LEU A 87 12.35 -38.39 71.31
CA LEU A 87 11.17 -38.45 72.19
C LEU A 87 11.58 -38.26 73.67
N MET A 88 12.20 -37.12 73.94
CA MET A 88 12.54 -36.56 75.25
C MET A 88 12.53 -35.04 75.07
N GLY A 89 11.33 -34.44 75.08
CA GLY A 89 11.18 -33.00 74.93
C GLY A 89 11.64 -32.25 76.18
N GLU A 90 12.95 -32.01 76.31
CA GLU A 90 13.41 -30.94 77.21
C GLU A 90 12.88 -29.60 76.68
N ALA A 91 12.33 -28.77 77.57
CA ALA A 91 11.91 -27.40 77.25
C ALA A 91 13.13 -26.50 77.04
N GLY A 92 13.82 -26.72 75.92
CA GLY A 92 14.83 -25.83 75.37
C GLY A 92 14.19 -24.62 74.69
N LYS A 93 15.00 -23.63 74.36
CA LYS A 93 14.54 -22.42 73.67
C LYS A 93 14.01 -22.74 72.27
N VAL A 94 13.15 -21.85 71.76
CA VAL A 94 12.73 -21.64 70.36
C VAL A 94 13.74 -22.13 69.29
N SER A 95 15.04 -21.89 69.49
CA SER A 95 16.13 -22.29 68.59
C SER A 95 16.23 -23.79 68.25
N ASP A 96 15.55 -24.68 69.00
CA ASP A 96 15.59 -26.14 68.79
C ASP A 96 14.27 -26.76 68.29
N ALA A 97 13.26 -25.97 67.95
CA ALA A 97 12.04 -26.49 67.32
C ALA A 97 12.33 -26.92 65.87
N ARG A 98 11.86 -28.12 65.48
CA ARG A 98 12.06 -28.67 64.12
C ARG A 98 11.06 -29.77 63.75
N THR A 99 10.47 -29.67 62.56
CA THR A 99 9.44 -30.60 62.06
C THR A 99 9.64 -30.96 60.59
N THR A 100 9.18 -32.15 60.22
CA THR A 100 9.29 -32.72 58.88
C THR A 100 7.93 -32.79 58.18
N ALA A 101 7.90 -32.48 56.89
CA ALA A 101 6.83 -32.86 55.99
C ALA A 101 7.40 -33.60 54.76
N TYR A 102 6.68 -34.62 54.28
CA TYR A 102 7.10 -35.49 53.20
C TYR A 102 6.53 -35.02 51.86
N LEU A 103 7.42 -34.63 50.94
CA LEU A 103 7.06 -34.28 49.56
C LEU A 103 6.96 -35.54 48.70
N THR A 104 5.82 -35.72 48.03
CA THR A 104 5.64 -36.75 47.00
C THR A 104 5.34 -36.07 45.66
N ILE A 105 6.39 -35.85 44.87
CA ILE A 105 6.27 -35.38 43.48
C ILE A 105 5.76 -36.56 42.62
N PRO A 106 4.74 -36.37 41.75
CA PRO A 106 4.26 -37.41 40.85
C PRO A 106 5.36 -37.96 39.92
N SER A 107 5.27 -39.26 39.61
CA SER A 107 6.26 -39.94 38.77
C SER A 107 6.31 -39.35 37.36
N GLY A 108 7.49 -38.88 36.93
CA GLY A 108 7.69 -38.24 35.62
C GLY A 108 7.34 -36.74 35.59
N ALA A 109 6.91 -36.14 36.70
CA ALA A 109 6.71 -34.70 36.78
C ALA A 109 8.04 -33.95 36.93
N THR A 110 8.11 -32.75 36.34
CA THR A 110 9.19 -31.77 36.52
C THR A 110 8.70 -30.66 37.43
N VAL A 111 9.40 -30.34 38.52
CA VAL A 111 9.08 -29.16 39.35
C VAL A 111 9.42 -27.89 38.57
N THR A 112 8.45 -26.99 38.38
CA THR A 112 8.67 -25.71 37.69
C THR A 112 8.89 -24.57 38.67
N HIS A 113 8.23 -24.59 39.83
CA HIS A 113 8.45 -23.64 40.91
C HIS A 113 8.29 -24.31 42.28
N ALA A 114 9.03 -23.85 43.29
CA ALA A 114 8.77 -24.19 44.69
C ALA A 114 9.05 -22.99 45.61
N TYR A 115 8.10 -22.70 46.51
CA TYR A 115 8.20 -21.59 47.47
C TYR A 115 8.05 -22.13 48.89
N LEU A 116 9.08 -21.90 49.71
CA LEU A 116 9.08 -22.22 51.14
C LEU A 116 8.65 -20.98 51.93
N TYR A 117 7.63 -21.16 52.75
CA TYR A 117 7.04 -20.16 53.63
C TYR A 117 7.23 -20.55 55.09
N TRP A 118 7.50 -19.58 55.96
CA TRP A 118 7.52 -19.76 57.41
C TRP A 118 6.92 -18.54 58.11
N ALA A 119 6.24 -18.77 59.23
CA ALA A 119 5.47 -17.75 59.93
C ALA A 119 5.46 -17.99 61.44
N GLY A 120 5.23 -16.92 62.21
CA GLY A 120 5.10 -16.97 63.66
C GLY A 120 4.51 -15.70 64.28
N ALA A 121 3.87 -15.85 65.44
CA ALA A 121 3.20 -14.78 66.18
C ALA A 121 4.18 -13.87 66.93
N GLN A 122 5.01 -13.11 66.21
CA GLN A 122 5.92 -12.11 66.77
C GLN A 122 6.11 -10.87 65.87
N THR A 123 6.66 -9.80 66.45
CA THR A 123 6.87 -8.50 65.79
C THR A 123 8.09 -8.42 64.86
N THR A 124 9.02 -9.37 64.97
CA THR A 124 10.28 -9.36 64.22
C THR A 124 10.24 -10.45 63.15
N VAL A 125 10.48 -10.07 61.88
CA VAL A 125 10.60 -11.03 60.78
C VAL A 125 11.81 -11.93 61.01
N ASP A 126 11.59 -13.24 60.97
CA ASP A 126 12.69 -14.17 60.75
C ASP A 126 13.01 -14.23 59.26
N ASN A 127 14.28 -13.98 58.92
CA ASN A 127 14.74 -13.92 57.54
C ASN A 127 15.59 -15.14 57.15
N GLU A 128 15.92 -16.07 58.07
CA GLU A 128 16.78 -17.22 57.77
C GLU A 128 16.36 -18.50 58.50
N VAL A 129 15.86 -19.50 57.77
CA VAL A 129 15.52 -20.83 58.31
C VAL A 129 16.53 -21.89 57.90
N GLN A 130 16.49 -23.02 58.60
CA GLN A 130 17.42 -24.15 58.42
C GLN A 130 16.67 -25.37 57.88
N VAL A 131 16.98 -25.79 56.66
CA VAL A 131 16.31 -26.90 55.96
C VAL A 131 17.21 -28.12 55.84
N ARG A 132 16.76 -29.28 56.32
CA ARG A 132 17.48 -30.57 56.30
C ARG A 132 16.68 -31.57 55.46
N PHE A 133 17.28 -32.11 54.40
CA PHE A 133 16.61 -33.07 53.51
C PHE A 133 17.02 -34.52 53.82
N GLY A 134 16.08 -35.45 53.73
CA GLY A 134 16.38 -36.89 53.75
C GLY A 134 17.06 -37.33 55.05
N THR A 135 18.32 -37.77 54.93
CA THR A 135 19.20 -38.12 56.07
C THR A 135 20.50 -37.31 56.05
N GLU A 136 20.45 -36.07 55.55
CA GLU A 136 21.62 -35.19 55.47
C GLU A 136 22.06 -34.72 56.86
N THR A 137 23.37 -34.71 57.11
CA THR A 137 23.94 -34.48 58.45
C THR A 137 24.05 -33.01 58.85
N LEU A 138 23.85 -32.08 57.90
CA LEU A 138 23.88 -30.63 58.11
C LEU A 138 22.68 -30.00 57.38
N PRO A 139 21.99 -29.02 57.98
CA PRO A 139 20.99 -28.23 57.28
C PRO A 139 21.63 -27.25 56.29
N THR A 140 20.81 -26.77 55.37
CA THR A 140 21.10 -25.62 54.49
C THR A 140 20.35 -24.40 55.01
N THR A 141 21.05 -23.27 55.18
CA THR A 141 20.40 -21.98 55.45
C THR A 141 19.61 -21.53 54.22
N ILE A 142 18.34 -21.21 54.40
CA ILE A 142 17.47 -20.60 53.38
C ILE A 142 17.11 -19.19 53.85
N THR A 143 17.56 -18.18 53.10
CA THR A 143 17.28 -16.77 53.36
C THR A 143 16.01 -16.33 52.65
N ALA A 144 15.17 -15.52 53.31
CA ALA A 144 13.95 -14.97 52.75
C ALA A 144 14.23 -14.09 51.52
N THR A 145 13.47 -14.31 50.45
CA THR A 145 13.40 -13.41 49.30
C THR A 145 12.40 -12.27 49.52
N ASP A 146 11.41 -12.47 50.39
CA ASP A 146 10.30 -11.53 50.63
C ASP A 146 9.65 -11.80 52.01
N SER A 147 8.93 -10.83 52.59
CA SER A 147 8.21 -11.00 53.86
C SER A 147 7.06 -10.01 54.06
N SER A 148 6.14 -10.36 54.97
CA SER A 148 4.95 -9.61 55.36
C SER A 148 4.81 -9.59 56.89
N THR A 149 4.28 -8.49 57.45
CA THR A 149 4.12 -8.33 58.91
C THR A 149 2.82 -7.64 59.31
N ILE A 150 2.18 -8.17 60.35
CA ILE A 150 1.13 -7.48 61.12
C ILE A 150 1.75 -6.95 62.42
N THR A 151 1.64 -5.65 62.66
CA THR A 151 2.35 -4.96 63.76
C THR A 151 1.43 -4.30 64.81
N VAL A 152 0.10 -4.41 64.65
CA VAL A 152 -0.89 -3.74 65.53
C VAL A 152 -1.96 -4.70 66.05
N SER A 153 -1.94 -4.99 67.35
CA SER A 153 -2.79 -5.98 68.04
C SER A 153 -2.67 -7.40 67.50
N TYR A 154 -1.97 -8.25 68.27
CA TYR A 154 -1.47 -9.56 67.86
C TYR A 154 -0.50 -9.43 66.67
N ALA A 155 0.79 -9.52 66.98
CA ALA A 155 1.85 -9.32 66.00
C ALA A 155 2.22 -10.65 65.35
N ALA A 156 2.43 -10.62 64.04
CA ALA A 156 2.77 -11.80 63.25
C ALA A 156 3.64 -11.44 62.06
N TYR A 157 4.41 -12.41 61.57
CA TYR A 157 5.11 -12.33 60.30
C TYR A 157 4.92 -13.60 59.47
N GLN A 158 5.05 -13.47 58.15
CA GLN A 158 5.30 -14.55 57.21
C GLN A 158 6.48 -14.13 56.33
N ALA A 159 7.44 -15.03 56.12
CA ALA A 159 8.53 -14.86 55.16
C ALA A 159 8.47 -15.98 54.12
N VAL A 160 9.04 -15.72 52.94
CA VAL A 160 9.08 -16.66 51.81
C VAL A 160 10.45 -16.65 51.14
N ALA A 161 10.89 -17.83 50.70
CA ALA A 161 12.02 -18.01 49.80
C ALA A 161 11.62 -18.84 48.58
N ASP A 162 12.15 -18.48 47.40
CA ASP A 162 12.17 -19.40 46.26
C ASP A 162 13.18 -20.52 46.54
N VAL A 163 12.71 -21.76 46.46
CA VAL A 163 13.48 -22.99 46.70
C VAL A 163 13.39 -23.94 45.50
N THR A 164 13.04 -23.43 44.32
CA THR A 164 12.85 -24.22 43.09
C THR A 164 14.05 -25.11 42.79
N ASP A 165 15.26 -24.54 42.74
CA ASP A 165 16.51 -25.27 42.49
C ASP A 165 16.76 -26.36 43.54
N LEU A 166 16.45 -26.09 44.82
CA LEU A 166 16.61 -27.05 45.91
C LEU A 166 15.65 -28.23 45.73
N VAL A 167 14.37 -27.98 45.45
CA VAL A 167 13.36 -29.03 45.28
C VAL A 167 13.58 -29.82 43.98
N GLN A 168 14.04 -29.18 42.92
CA GLN A 168 14.49 -29.87 41.69
C GLN A 168 15.70 -30.78 41.96
N ALA A 169 16.69 -30.33 42.74
CA ALA A 169 17.90 -31.09 43.04
C ALA A 169 17.70 -32.23 44.06
N LYS A 170 16.72 -32.11 44.96
CA LYS A 170 16.46 -33.07 46.05
C LYS A 170 15.29 -34.01 45.75
N GLY A 171 14.25 -33.54 45.07
CA GLY A 171 13.09 -34.33 44.65
C GLY A 171 12.16 -34.74 45.79
N SER A 172 11.46 -35.87 45.61
CA SER A 172 10.55 -36.44 46.62
C SER A 172 11.32 -36.96 47.84
N GLY A 173 10.81 -36.68 49.04
CA GLY A 173 11.43 -37.09 50.30
C GLY A 173 10.98 -36.24 51.49
N PRO A 174 11.51 -36.51 52.69
CA PRO A 174 11.25 -35.68 53.87
C PRO A 174 12.07 -34.39 53.81
N TYR A 175 11.37 -33.26 53.94
CA TYR A 175 11.96 -31.94 54.16
C TYR A 175 11.69 -31.57 55.63
N GLU A 176 12.75 -31.39 56.40
CA GLU A 176 12.67 -30.88 57.77
C GLU A 176 13.06 -29.41 57.79
N VAL A 177 12.26 -28.58 58.47
CA VAL A 177 12.52 -27.15 58.64
C VAL A 177 12.65 -26.83 60.13
N SER A 178 13.58 -25.92 60.43
CA SER A 178 14.01 -25.61 61.80
C SER A 178 14.53 -24.18 61.92
N GLY A 179 14.66 -23.69 63.15
CA GLY A 179 15.20 -22.36 63.46
C GLY A 179 14.19 -21.21 63.41
N ILE A 180 12.97 -21.45 62.92
CA ILE A 180 11.87 -20.48 62.79
C ILE A 180 11.63 -19.75 64.13
N ALA A 181 11.90 -18.45 64.16
CA ALA A 181 11.68 -17.63 65.34
C ALA A 181 10.18 -17.47 65.65
N THR A 182 9.80 -17.90 66.85
CA THR A 182 8.42 -17.96 67.36
C THR A 182 8.37 -17.33 68.75
N PRO A 183 7.18 -16.94 69.27
CA PRO A 183 7.03 -16.69 70.70
C PRO A 183 7.31 -17.98 71.50
N GLU A 184 7.50 -17.83 72.82
CA GLU A 184 7.53 -18.98 73.72
C GLU A 184 6.14 -19.65 73.74
N PHE A 185 6.10 -20.98 73.65
CA PHE A 185 4.88 -21.79 73.74
C PHE A 185 4.71 -22.36 75.16
N TYR A 186 5.80 -22.75 75.83
CA TYR A 186 5.69 -23.53 77.06
C TYR A 186 5.19 -22.69 78.24
N GLY A 187 3.96 -22.98 78.68
CA GLY A 187 3.35 -22.34 79.83
C GLY A 187 2.90 -20.90 79.60
N VAL A 188 2.73 -20.50 78.34
CA VAL A 188 2.15 -19.21 77.93
C VAL A 188 0.67 -19.42 77.65
N ASN A 189 -0.19 -18.74 78.42
CA ASN A 189 -1.64 -18.80 78.21
C ASN A 189 -2.09 -17.59 77.36
N ASN A 190 -2.07 -17.70 76.04
CA ASN A 190 -2.50 -16.69 75.08
C ASN A 190 -3.03 -17.37 73.81
N ASP A 191 -4.34 -17.24 73.56
CA ASP A 191 -5.05 -17.88 72.45
C ASP A 191 -4.41 -17.60 71.08
N VAL A 192 -3.85 -16.40 70.91
CA VAL A 192 -3.32 -15.91 69.62
C VAL A 192 -1.80 -16.11 69.49
N VAL A 193 -1.29 -17.34 69.60
CA VAL A 193 0.11 -17.69 69.24
C VAL A 193 0.21 -18.83 68.22
N PHE A 194 1.22 -18.75 67.35
CA PHE A 194 1.48 -19.78 66.36
C PHE A 194 2.93 -19.79 65.89
N GLY A 195 3.29 -20.90 65.23
CA GLY A 195 4.52 -21.09 64.50
C GLY A 195 4.39 -22.26 63.54
N GLY A 196 4.76 -22.07 62.27
CA GLY A 196 4.54 -23.08 61.24
C GLY A 196 5.30 -22.80 59.95
N TRP A 197 5.40 -23.80 59.10
CA TRP A 197 5.97 -23.67 57.76
C TRP A 197 5.18 -24.43 56.70
N SER A 198 5.25 -23.94 55.48
CA SER A 198 4.51 -24.45 54.32
C SER A 198 5.40 -24.43 53.09
N MET A 199 5.26 -25.38 52.18
CA MET A 199 5.91 -25.34 50.87
C MET A 199 4.88 -25.62 49.78
N VAL A 200 4.75 -24.66 48.86
CA VAL A 200 3.94 -24.79 47.64
C VAL A 200 4.88 -25.20 46.51
N VAL A 201 4.58 -26.31 45.83
CA VAL A 201 5.39 -26.82 44.70
C VAL A 201 4.50 -26.92 43.46
N LEU A 202 4.80 -26.15 42.43
CA LEU A 202 4.16 -26.26 41.11
C LEU A 202 4.94 -27.26 40.25
N TYR A 203 4.25 -28.19 39.60
CA TYR A 203 4.88 -29.20 38.76
C TYR A 203 4.21 -29.34 37.39
N ARG A 204 5.03 -29.67 36.39
CA ARG A 204 4.61 -29.98 35.02
C ARG A 204 4.67 -31.50 34.79
N LEU A 205 3.56 -32.10 34.40
CA LEU A 205 3.43 -33.51 34.02
C LEU A 205 2.62 -33.63 32.72
N ALA A 206 3.22 -34.18 31.67
CA ALA A 206 2.63 -34.18 30.32
C ALA A 206 1.30 -34.95 30.21
N THR A 207 1.04 -35.91 31.09
CA THR A 207 -0.21 -36.68 31.12
C THR A 207 -1.37 -35.99 31.84
N GLU A 208 -1.16 -34.78 32.37
CA GLU A 208 -2.20 -34.00 33.06
C GLU A 208 -2.81 -32.91 32.17
N PRO A 209 -4.04 -32.46 32.49
CA PRO A 209 -4.63 -31.30 31.82
C PRO A 209 -3.81 -30.03 32.14
N PRO A 210 -3.74 -29.06 31.22
CA PRO A 210 -3.17 -27.77 31.52
C PRO A 210 -4.08 -26.97 32.45
N ARG A 211 -3.43 -26.29 33.39
CA ARG A 211 -4.06 -25.44 34.38
C ARG A 211 -3.34 -24.11 34.43
N ASN A 212 -4.09 -23.03 34.64
CA ASN A 212 -3.53 -21.80 35.17
C ASN A 212 -3.28 -22.03 36.66
N LEU A 213 -2.01 -22.01 37.05
CA LEU A 213 -1.54 -22.16 38.42
C LEU A 213 -1.01 -20.80 38.87
N ALA A 214 -1.61 -20.22 39.92
CA ALA A 214 -1.15 -18.97 40.49
C ALA A 214 -1.01 -19.07 42.01
N VAL A 215 0.08 -18.53 42.54
CA VAL A 215 0.36 -18.45 43.98
C VAL A 215 0.31 -16.98 44.38
N PHE A 216 -0.38 -16.68 45.48
CA PHE A 216 -0.45 -15.35 46.06
C PHE A 216 0.02 -15.43 47.52
N ASP A 217 0.90 -14.53 47.93
CA ASP A 217 1.40 -14.45 49.30
C ASP A 217 1.31 -13.05 49.89
N GLY A 218 1.13 -13.01 51.20
CA GLY A 218 1.01 -11.79 52.00
C GLY A 218 0.98 -12.13 53.47
N LEU A 219 0.36 -11.28 54.29
CA LEU A 219 -0.14 -11.70 55.60
C LEU A 219 -1.26 -10.76 56.00
N GLU A 220 -2.46 -11.31 56.14
CA GLU A 220 -3.59 -10.55 56.67
C GLU A 220 -3.96 -10.99 58.07
N ARG A 221 -4.65 -10.11 58.80
CA ARG A 221 -5.36 -10.50 60.02
C ARG A 221 -6.86 -10.30 59.81
N VAL A 222 -7.61 -11.38 59.95
CA VAL A 222 -9.07 -11.35 60.07
C VAL A 222 -9.40 -11.24 61.56
N SER A 223 -10.44 -10.48 61.90
CA SER A 223 -11.02 -10.51 63.25
C SER A 223 -12.46 -10.01 63.19
N SER A 224 -13.22 -10.16 64.29
CA SER A 224 -14.61 -9.69 64.34
C SER A 224 -14.73 -8.21 63.93
N GLY A 225 -15.56 -7.92 62.91
CA GLY A 225 -15.71 -6.58 62.31
C GLY A 225 -14.59 -6.13 61.36
N ASN A 226 -13.58 -6.96 61.13
CA ASN A 226 -12.35 -6.69 60.37
C ASN A 226 -12.12 -7.81 59.33
N ASN A 227 -13.09 -7.99 58.43
CA ASN A 227 -13.04 -8.94 57.33
C ASN A 227 -11.91 -8.59 56.32
N ARG A 228 -11.50 -9.56 55.49
CA ARG A 228 -10.50 -9.37 54.44
C ARG A 228 -10.97 -9.91 53.11
N THR A 229 -10.67 -9.18 52.04
CA THR A 229 -11.11 -9.47 50.68
C THR A 229 -9.93 -9.31 49.74
N VAL A 230 -9.58 -10.38 49.04
CA VAL A 230 -8.41 -10.50 48.16
C VAL A 230 -8.91 -10.65 46.72
N LYS A 231 -8.27 -9.98 45.77
CA LYS A 231 -8.52 -10.18 44.33
C LYS A 231 -7.52 -11.19 43.77
N LEU A 232 -8.02 -12.21 43.10
CA LEU A 232 -7.24 -13.19 42.35
C LEU A 232 -7.56 -13.00 40.86
N SER A 233 -6.56 -12.82 40.01
CA SER A 233 -6.76 -12.45 38.60
C SER A 233 -5.61 -12.93 37.72
N GLY A 234 -5.89 -13.08 36.43
CA GLY A 234 -4.90 -13.46 35.41
C GLY A 234 -5.10 -14.86 34.83
N PHE A 235 -5.99 -15.65 35.42
CA PHE A 235 -6.58 -16.82 34.77
C PHE A 235 -7.63 -16.40 33.72
N LEU A 236 -8.07 -17.37 32.92
CA LEU A 236 -9.30 -17.31 32.14
C LEU A 236 -10.06 -18.61 32.39
N VAL A 237 -11.34 -18.52 32.78
CA VAL A 237 -12.22 -19.70 32.90
C VAL A 237 -12.77 -20.05 31.50
N PRO A 238 -12.51 -21.27 30.99
CA PRO A 238 -13.04 -21.77 29.71
C PRO A 238 -14.56 -21.64 29.56
N ASN A 239 -15.04 -21.59 28.32
CA ASN A 239 -16.48 -21.55 28.01
C ASN A 239 -17.25 -22.77 28.55
N ALA A 240 -16.65 -23.96 28.52
CA ALA A 240 -17.19 -25.19 29.10
C ALA A 240 -16.08 -26.11 29.65
N GLY A 241 -16.46 -27.25 30.23
CA GLY A 241 -15.52 -28.32 30.62
C GLY A 241 -14.59 -28.06 31.81
N PHE A 242 -14.54 -26.82 32.32
CA PHE A 242 -13.59 -26.39 33.34
C PHE A 242 -13.78 -27.03 34.73
N ASP A 243 -12.68 -27.07 35.47
CA ASP A 243 -12.53 -27.40 36.88
C ASP A 243 -11.74 -26.29 37.62
N GLY A 244 -11.84 -26.23 38.94
CA GLY A 244 -11.16 -25.20 39.73
C GLY A 244 -11.09 -25.49 41.22
N LYS A 245 -9.91 -25.29 41.81
CA LYS A 245 -9.69 -25.42 43.26
C LYS A 245 -8.83 -24.28 43.82
N LEU A 246 -9.08 -23.95 45.09
CA LEU A 246 -8.34 -22.99 45.90
C LEU A 246 -7.62 -23.74 47.02
N GLY A 247 -6.30 -23.70 47.03
CA GLY A 247 -5.48 -23.98 48.21
C GLY A 247 -5.33 -22.72 49.07
N ILE A 248 -5.29 -22.90 50.38
CA ILE A 248 -5.16 -21.83 51.37
C ILE A 248 -4.29 -22.27 52.55
N VAL A 249 -3.48 -21.34 53.05
CA VAL A 249 -2.84 -21.44 54.35
C VAL A 249 -3.23 -20.26 55.21
N ALA A 250 -3.73 -20.57 56.40
CA ALA A 250 -3.91 -19.62 57.48
C ALA A 250 -3.14 -20.08 58.73
N TYR A 251 -2.91 -19.14 59.63
CA TYR A 251 -2.34 -19.37 60.95
C TYR A 251 -3.33 -18.91 62.01
N GLU A 252 -3.27 -19.49 63.20
CA GLU A 252 -4.14 -19.12 64.33
C GLU A 252 -5.64 -19.34 64.03
N GLY A 253 -6.00 -20.54 63.54
CA GLY A 253 -7.38 -20.93 63.25
C GLY A 253 -7.84 -22.06 64.18
N ASP A 254 -9.05 -21.94 64.73
CA ASP A 254 -9.39 -22.57 66.00
C ASP A 254 -10.66 -23.45 65.97
N ALA A 255 -10.56 -24.75 66.29
CA ALA A 255 -11.72 -25.65 66.30
C ALA A 255 -12.68 -25.40 67.47
N SER A 256 -12.24 -24.64 68.48
CA SER A 256 -13.04 -24.34 69.67
C SER A 256 -13.97 -23.13 69.49
N LEU A 257 -13.57 -22.19 68.63
CA LEU A 257 -14.33 -20.99 68.28
C LEU A 257 -15.21 -21.24 67.05
N THR A 258 -16.15 -20.33 66.78
CA THR A 258 -16.96 -20.35 65.55
C THR A 258 -17.37 -18.94 65.11
N GLY A 259 -17.75 -18.84 63.84
CA GLY A 259 -18.04 -17.60 63.12
C GLY A 259 -17.31 -17.50 61.77
N ASP A 260 -16.42 -18.44 61.48
CA ASP A 260 -15.29 -18.34 60.57
C ASP A 260 -15.65 -18.88 59.19
N ARG A 261 -15.56 -18.00 58.20
CA ARG A 261 -16.08 -18.28 56.84
C ARG A 261 -15.17 -17.75 55.76
N LEU A 262 -14.99 -18.59 54.76
CA LEU A 262 -14.33 -18.27 53.50
C LEU A 262 -15.36 -18.21 52.37
N PHE A 263 -15.33 -17.16 51.55
CA PHE A 263 -16.21 -16.98 50.39
C PHE A 263 -15.38 -16.88 49.10
N PHE A 264 -15.87 -17.45 48.00
CA PHE A 264 -15.33 -17.27 46.65
C PHE A 264 -16.44 -16.73 45.75
N HIS A 265 -16.19 -15.61 45.07
CA HIS A 265 -17.20 -14.84 44.36
C HIS A 265 -16.59 -13.99 43.22
N SER A 266 -17.43 -13.40 42.38
CA SER A 266 -17.01 -12.70 41.15
C SER A 266 -17.08 -11.16 41.24
N THR A 267 -17.29 -10.61 42.43
CA THR A 267 -17.50 -9.16 42.66
C THR A 267 -16.63 -8.64 43.81
N SER A 268 -16.33 -7.34 43.86
CA SER A 268 -15.48 -6.77 44.94
C SER A 268 -16.10 -6.80 46.34
N THR A 269 -17.37 -7.19 46.46
CA THR A 269 -18.07 -7.46 47.74
C THR A 269 -18.83 -8.77 47.64
N VAL A 270 -18.97 -9.49 48.75
CA VAL A 270 -19.67 -10.79 48.81
C VAL A 270 -21.15 -10.59 48.43
N PRO A 271 -21.67 -11.26 47.37
CA PRO A 271 -23.07 -11.15 46.98
C PRO A 271 -24.01 -11.66 48.08
N PRO A 272 -25.20 -11.07 48.29
CA PRO A 272 -26.13 -11.48 49.37
C PRO A 272 -26.58 -12.95 49.35
N ASN A 273 -26.46 -13.63 48.21
CA ASN A 273 -26.81 -15.04 48.02
C ASN A 273 -25.58 -15.96 47.85
N ASN A 274 -24.34 -15.43 47.97
CA ASN A 274 -23.15 -16.26 47.87
C ASN A 274 -22.97 -17.07 49.16
N GLN A 275 -23.05 -18.39 49.04
CA GLN A 275 -22.75 -19.30 50.14
C GLN A 275 -21.24 -19.39 50.32
N ALA A 276 -20.79 -19.37 51.58
CA ALA A 276 -19.42 -19.67 51.94
C ALA A 276 -18.97 -21.05 51.41
N LEU A 277 -17.67 -21.26 51.38
CA LEU A 277 -17.06 -22.57 51.16
C LEU A 277 -17.21 -23.40 52.43
N SER A 278 -17.37 -24.72 52.27
CA SER A 278 -17.46 -25.67 53.37
C SER A 278 -17.21 -27.08 52.88
N THR A 279 -16.62 -27.93 53.72
CA THR A 279 -16.43 -29.36 53.49
C THR A 279 -17.03 -30.16 54.66
N THR A 280 -16.82 -31.48 54.70
CA THR A 280 -17.15 -32.30 55.88
C THR A 280 -16.29 -31.93 57.10
N ASN A 281 -15.08 -31.42 56.88
CA ASN A 281 -14.07 -31.15 57.91
C ASN A 281 -13.82 -29.65 58.13
N ASN A 282 -14.23 -28.80 57.18
CA ASN A 282 -14.26 -27.33 57.28
C ASN A 282 -15.73 -26.84 57.29
N PRO A 283 -16.43 -26.83 58.42
CA PRO A 283 -17.80 -26.32 58.53
C PRO A 283 -18.01 -24.90 57.95
N ILE A 284 -19.23 -24.62 57.49
CA ILE A 284 -19.61 -23.34 56.85
C ILE A 284 -19.57 -22.11 57.79
N ASP A 285 -19.44 -22.35 59.10
CA ASP A 285 -19.24 -21.35 60.14
C ASP A 285 -18.11 -21.72 61.11
N ASN A 286 -17.26 -22.68 60.75
CA ASN A 286 -15.90 -22.79 61.26
C ASN A 286 -14.99 -23.42 60.19
N PHE A 287 -14.58 -22.61 59.22
CA PHE A 287 -13.73 -23.07 58.10
C PHE A 287 -12.26 -23.28 58.51
N PHE A 288 -11.73 -22.41 59.39
CA PHE A 288 -10.35 -22.36 59.85
C PHE A 288 -10.29 -22.92 61.27
N ASN A 289 -9.83 -24.16 61.43
CA ASN A 289 -10.03 -24.95 62.65
C ASN A 289 -8.86 -25.88 62.98
N GLY A 290 -7.64 -25.55 62.54
CA GLY A 290 -6.47 -26.39 62.69
C GLY A 290 -6.55 -27.70 61.89
N THR A 291 -7.17 -27.67 60.70
CA THR A 291 -7.27 -28.83 59.78
C THR A 291 -6.11 -28.89 58.78
N ARG A 292 -6.00 -30.04 58.14
CA ARG A 292 -5.24 -30.23 56.90
C ARG A 292 -6.04 -31.11 55.94
N THR A 293 -6.67 -30.50 54.92
CA THR A 293 -7.52 -31.24 53.96
C THR A 293 -7.09 -31.08 52.51
N TRP A 294 -7.45 -32.06 51.69
CA TRP A 294 -7.37 -31.98 50.23
C TRP A 294 -8.72 -32.33 49.61
N LEU A 295 -9.35 -31.34 48.98
CA LEU A 295 -10.73 -31.37 48.50
C LEU A 295 -11.75 -31.76 49.60
N GLY A 296 -11.42 -31.45 50.86
CA GLY A 296 -12.22 -31.76 52.04
C GLY A 296 -11.93 -33.12 52.71
N ASP A 297 -11.13 -33.99 52.11
CA ASP A 297 -10.65 -35.23 52.76
C ASP A 297 -9.42 -34.97 53.65
N LEU A 298 -9.31 -35.67 54.78
CA LEU A 298 -8.22 -35.47 55.75
C LEU A 298 -6.87 -35.94 55.21
N VAL A 299 -5.82 -35.11 55.35
CA VAL A 299 -4.46 -35.41 54.89
C VAL A 299 -3.55 -35.76 56.06
N SER A 300 -2.99 -36.98 56.03
CA SER A 300 -2.01 -37.47 57.01
C SER A 300 -0.90 -38.23 56.29
N ASN A 301 0.18 -37.55 55.94
CA ASN A 301 1.24 -38.13 55.10
C ASN A 301 2.20 -39.03 55.91
N VAL A 302 2.38 -40.26 55.44
CA VAL A 302 3.37 -41.18 56.02
C VAL A 302 4.78 -40.68 55.70
N GLY A 303 5.45 -40.15 56.72
CA GLY A 303 6.78 -39.55 56.58
C GLY A 303 6.91 -38.25 57.39
N ASP A 304 5.80 -37.55 57.59
CA ASP A 304 5.72 -36.35 58.41
C ASP A 304 6.10 -36.65 59.88
N LEU A 305 6.73 -35.68 60.53
CA LEU A 305 7.16 -35.74 61.94
C LEU A 305 6.97 -34.34 62.58
N PRO A 306 5.92 -34.13 63.39
CA PRO A 306 4.84 -35.08 63.70
C PRO A 306 4.00 -35.46 62.46
N GLN A 307 3.41 -36.65 62.45
CA GLN A 307 2.34 -36.98 61.51
C GLN A 307 1.01 -36.71 62.21
N THR A 308 0.35 -35.60 61.88
CA THR A 308 -0.96 -35.23 62.44
C THR A 308 -2.08 -36.09 61.83
N THR A 309 -3.31 -36.00 62.35
CA THR A 309 -4.47 -36.73 61.79
C THR A 309 -5.14 -36.01 60.62
N GLY A 310 -4.83 -34.72 60.41
CA GLY A 310 -5.45 -33.84 59.43
C GLY A 310 -6.81 -33.28 59.85
N GLY A 311 -7.45 -33.81 60.89
CA GLY A 311 -8.73 -33.32 61.40
C GLY A 311 -8.63 -32.02 62.23
N PRO A 312 -9.77 -31.44 62.66
CA PRO A 312 -9.80 -30.21 63.45
C PRO A 312 -8.95 -30.30 64.73
N GLN A 313 -8.31 -29.19 65.08
CA GLN A 313 -7.32 -29.04 66.15
C GLN A 313 -6.08 -29.97 66.03
N SER A 314 -5.89 -30.71 64.94
CA SER A 314 -4.74 -31.62 64.81
C SER A 314 -3.48 -30.96 64.24
N PHE A 315 -3.64 -29.85 63.51
CA PHE A 315 -2.57 -29.10 62.85
C PHE A 315 -2.26 -27.76 63.57
N VAL A 316 -2.58 -27.73 64.88
CA VAL A 316 -2.48 -26.62 65.87
C VAL A 316 -1.75 -25.37 65.40
N GLY A 317 -2.47 -24.24 65.39
CA GLY A 317 -1.94 -22.93 65.03
C GLY A 317 -1.83 -22.68 63.52
N MET A 318 -2.28 -23.61 62.67
CA MET A 318 -2.38 -23.40 61.22
C MET A 318 -3.39 -24.33 60.52
N ASP A 319 -3.96 -23.83 59.42
CA ASP A 319 -4.85 -24.57 58.51
C ASP A 319 -4.17 -24.75 57.15
N HIS A 320 -4.25 -25.96 56.58
CA HIS A 320 -3.72 -26.31 55.25
C HIS A 320 -4.82 -26.99 54.43
N ASP A 321 -5.68 -26.19 53.79
CA ASP A 321 -6.84 -26.70 53.07
C ASP A 321 -6.73 -26.49 51.57
N VAL A 322 -7.29 -27.42 50.82
CA VAL A 322 -7.57 -27.28 49.39
C VAL A 322 -9.02 -27.62 49.14
N VAL A 323 -9.76 -26.73 48.49
CA VAL A 323 -11.22 -26.84 48.32
C VAL A 323 -11.64 -26.61 46.86
N ASP A 324 -12.67 -27.35 46.42
CA ASP A 324 -13.34 -27.15 45.14
C ASP A 324 -14.01 -25.76 45.12
N VAL A 325 -13.67 -24.96 44.10
CA VAL A 325 -14.32 -23.67 43.79
C VAL A 325 -14.95 -23.66 42.39
N ARG A 326 -14.99 -24.81 41.70
CA ARG A 326 -15.60 -24.99 40.37
C ARG A 326 -17.04 -24.50 40.33
N SER A 327 -17.81 -24.79 41.37
CA SER A 327 -19.20 -24.33 41.54
C SER A 327 -19.36 -22.82 41.81
N LYS A 328 -18.25 -22.09 41.94
CA LYS A 328 -18.18 -20.64 42.20
C LYS A 328 -17.56 -19.87 41.01
N LEU A 329 -17.03 -20.58 40.01
CA LEU A 329 -16.49 -20.03 38.76
C LEU A 329 -17.57 -19.95 37.68
N THR A 330 -17.43 -19.00 36.76
CA THR A 330 -18.30 -18.84 35.58
C THR A 330 -17.47 -18.78 34.30
N ALA A 331 -18.00 -19.31 33.19
CA ALA A 331 -17.41 -19.21 31.86
C ALA A 331 -16.98 -17.77 31.50
N GLY A 332 -15.80 -17.59 30.90
CA GLY A 332 -15.24 -16.30 30.51
C GLY A 332 -14.73 -15.43 31.68
N GLN A 333 -14.73 -15.92 32.91
CA GLN A 333 -14.26 -15.17 34.08
C GLN A 333 -12.73 -15.07 34.11
N THR A 334 -12.20 -13.84 34.26
CA THR A 334 -10.76 -13.55 34.31
C THR A 334 -10.26 -13.08 35.68
N GLU A 335 -11.18 -12.83 36.60
CA GLU A 335 -10.89 -12.47 37.99
C GLU A 335 -11.93 -13.03 38.96
N ALA A 336 -11.50 -13.33 40.17
CA ALA A 336 -12.31 -13.73 41.30
C ALA A 336 -11.90 -12.96 42.55
N TRP A 337 -12.79 -12.98 43.53
CA TRP A 337 -12.61 -12.34 44.81
C TRP A 337 -12.81 -13.39 45.90
N VAL A 338 -11.89 -13.40 46.87
CA VAL A 338 -11.91 -14.31 48.01
C VAL A 338 -12.04 -13.50 49.28
N THR A 339 -13.06 -13.77 50.08
CA THR A 339 -13.33 -13.02 51.31
C THR A 339 -13.29 -13.94 52.52
N ALA A 340 -12.41 -13.61 53.47
CA ALA A 340 -12.30 -14.25 54.77
C ALA A 340 -12.97 -13.38 55.84
N THR A 341 -13.78 -14.01 56.70
CA THR A 341 -14.60 -13.33 57.72
C THR A 341 -14.63 -14.12 59.03
N THR A 342 -14.86 -13.43 60.14
CA THR A 342 -15.21 -14.05 61.43
C THR A 342 -16.17 -13.17 62.22
N ASN A 343 -16.81 -13.76 63.23
CA ASN A 343 -17.52 -13.06 64.28
C ASN A 343 -16.92 -13.30 65.68
N GLY A 344 -16.04 -14.30 65.85
CA GLY A 344 -15.55 -14.77 67.15
C GLY A 344 -14.01 -14.87 67.29
N ASP A 345 -13.27 -14.93 66.18
CA ASP A 345 -11.88 -15.40 66.12
C ASP A 345 -10.88 -14.32 65.62
N VAL A 346 -9.57 -14.67 65.51
CA VAL A 346 -8.45 -13.77 65.14
C VAL A 346 -7.41 -14.39 64.16
N TYR A 347 -7.82 -15.30 63.27
CA TYR A 347 -6.92 -15.95 62.32
C TYR A 347 -6.22 -15.06 61.26
N PHE A 348 -5.12 -15.58 60.71
CA PHE A 348 -4.21 -14.90 59.78
C PHE A 348 -3.99 -15.67 58.47
N PRO A 349 -4.76 -15.41 57.39
CA PRO A 349 -4.51 -16.04 56.09
C PRO A 349 -3.29 -15.42 55.39
N GLY A 350 -2.35 -16.25 54.93
CA GLY A 350 -1.04 -15.84 54.42
C GLY A 350 -0.66 -16.36 53.03
N ILE A 351 -1.24 -17.47 52.57
CA ILE A 351 -0.93 -18.09 51.26
C ILE A 351 -2.23 -18.52 50.57
N TRP A 352 -2.32 -18.28 49.27
CA TRP A 352 -3.44 -18.69 48.42
C TRP A 352 -2.90 -19.30 47.14
N VAL A 353 -3.48 -20.41 46.68
CA VAL A 353 -3.05 -21.10 45.45
C VAL A 353 -4.27 -21.43 44.61
N THR A 354 -4.43 -20.82 43.44
CA THR A 354 -5.47 -21.20 42.49
C THR A 354 -4.94 -22.19 41.47
N SER A 355 -5.69 -23.28 41.28
CA SER A 355 -5.55 -24.17 40.13
C SER A 355 -6.87 -24.11 39.37
N ILE A 356 -6.89 -23.47 38.21
CA ILE A 356 -8.08 -23.35 37.35
C ILE A 356 -7.75 -23.98 35.99
N SER A 357 -8.65 -24.76 35.40
CA SER A 357 -8.43 -25.29 34.06
C SER A 357 -8.17 -24.17 33.05
N THR A 358 -7.10 -24.27 32.27
CA THR A 358 -6.91 -23.44 31.08
C THR A 358 -7.14 -24.29 29.84
N PHE A 359 -7.71 -23.72 28.80
CA PHE A 359 -7.94 -24.36 27.51
C PHE A 359 -7.37 -23.44 26.46
N LYS A 360 -6.43 -23.96 25.65
CA LYS A 360 -5.86 -23.24 24.50
C LYS A 360 -5.22 -24.20 23.49
N PRO A 361 -5.03 -23.76 22.24
CA PRO A 361 -4.09 -24.38 21.30
C PRO A 361 -2.66 -24.36 21.84
N ASP A 362 -1.80 -25.24 21.33
CA ASP A 362 -0.36 -25.22 21.60
C ASP A 362 0.40 -25.65 20.35
N PHE A 363 0.96 -24.68 19.64
CA PHE A 363 1.71 -24.87 18.39
C PHE A 363 3.22 -24.97 18.61
N THR A 364 3.70 -25.01 19.86
CA THR A 364 5.15 -24.92 20.17
C THR A 364 5.98 -26.13 19.72
N THR A 365 5.36 -27.15 19.14
CA THR A 365 6.02 -28.29 18.47
C THR A 365 5.70 -28.34 16.97
N SER A 366 5.55 -27.18 16.33
CA SER A 366 5.33 -27.07 14.89
C SER A 366 6.66 -26.88 14.19
N GLU A 367 7.10 -27.91 13.48
CA GLU A 367 8.45 -28.02 12.91
C GLU A 367 8.52 -27.38 11.52
N LYS A 368 9.55 -26.56 11.26
CA LYS A 368 9.91 -26.08 9.92
C LYS A 368 11.26 -26.66 9.51
N THR A 369 11.35 -27.05 8.25
CA THR A 369 12.51 -27.70 7.63
C THR A 369 12.77 -27.13 6.25
N VAL A 370 13.99 -27.30 5.76
CA VAL A 370 14.41 -26.83 4.43
C VAL A 370 15.30 -27.87 3.78
N THR A 371 15.09 -28.11 2.50
CA THR A 371 15.94 -28.97 1.65
C THR A 371 16.25 -28.24 0.36
N ASP A 372 17.52 -28.25 -0.04
CA ASP A 372 17.92 -28.00 -1.41
C ASP A 372 17.40 -29.14 -2.32
N ASP A 373 16.72 -28.80 -3.41
CA ASP A 373 16.20 -29.71 -4.42
C ASP A 373 17.29 -30.26 -5.36
N ASN A 374 18.37 -29.49 -5.57
CA ASN A 374 19.43 -29.80 -6.54
C ASN A 374 20.35 -30.90 -5.98
N GLY A 375 20.68 -30.80 -4.70
CA GLY A 375 21.32 -31.82 -3.88
C GLY A 375 22.85 -31.78 -3.94
N GLY A 376 23.47 -31.01 -3.06
CA GLY A 376 24.93 -31.00 -2.94
C GLY A 376 25.47 -30.09 -1.83
N ALA A 377 26.26 -29.12 -2.25
CA ALA A 377 26.56 -27.91 -1.49
C ALA A 377 25.55 -26.83 -1.93
N VAL A 378 25.11 -25.98 -1.01
CA VAL A 378 23.96 -25.08 -1.23
C VAL A 378 24.42 -23.76 -1.84
N MET A 379 23.97 -23.45 -3.04
CA MET A 379 24.56 -22.44 -3.92
C MET A 379 23.54 -21.40 -4.41
N VAL A 380 24.04 -20.24 -4.83
CA VAL A 380 23.24 -19.21 -5.49
C VAL A 380 22.61 -19.79 -6.76
N GLY A 381 21.31 -19.58 -6.93
CA GLY A 381 20.51 -20.19 -8.01
C GLY A 381 19.77 -21.47 -7.64
N ASP A 382 20.14 -22.14 -6.54
CA ASP A 382 19.47 -23.36 -6.08
C ASP A 382 18.02 -23.11 -5.65
N ILE A 383 17.19 -24.15 -5.79
CA ILE A 383 15.78 -24.15 -5.41
C ILE A 383 15.66 -24.84 -4.05
N LEU A 384 15.30 -24.08 -3.03
CA LEU A 384 15.02 -24.59 -1.69
C LEU A 384 13.53 -24.90 -1.55
N THR A 385 13.20 -26.13 -1.18
CA THR A 385 11.87 -26.49 -0.67
C THR A 385 11.83 -26.27 0.84
N TYR A 386 10.97 -25.38 1.32
CA TYR A 386 10.57 -25.33 2.73
C TYR A 386 9.40 -26.28 2.96
N THR A 387 9.42 -26.99 4.10
CA THR A 387 8.30 -27.83 4.56
C THR A 387 8.01 -27.56 6.03
N ILE A 388 6.75 -27.30 6.36
CA ILE A 388 6.28 -26.89 7.68
C ILE A 388 5.17 -27.85 8.13
N THR A 389 5.29 -28.39 9.33
CA THR A 389 4.25 -29.21 9.96
C THR A 389 3.63 -28.43 11.12
N VAL A 390 2.52 -27.73 10.84
CA VAL A 390 1.74 -27.03 11.87
C VAL A 390 0.96 -28.05 12.66
N LYS A 391 1.05 -28.03 13.99
CA LYS A 391 0.43 -29.05 14.85
C LYS A 391 -0.14 -28.48 16.14
N ASN A 392 -1.43 -28.69 16.38
CA ASN A 392 -2.07 -28.30 17.64
C ASN A 392 -1.86 -29.40 18.70
N THR A 393 -0.90 -29.21 19.60
CA THR A 393 -0.64 -30.10 20.76
C THR A 393 -1.30 -29.62 22.07
N GLY A 394 -2.24 -28.68 21.97
CA GLY A 394 -2.92 -28.06 23.10
C GLY A 394 -3.98 -28.93 23.76
N ASN A 395 -4.99 -28.30 24.33
CA ASN A 395 -6.18 -28.97 24.88
C ASN A 395 -7.50 -28.31 24.46
N ASP A 396 -7.43 -27.41 23.49
CA ASP A 396 -8.56 -26.75 22.85
C ASP A 396 -8.44 -26.88 21.33
N ILE A 397 -9.57 -26.78 20.63
CA ILE A 397 -9.57 -26.67 19.17
C ILE A 397 -9.08 -25.26 18.83
N ALA A 398 -8.09 -25.18 17.93
CA ALA A 398 -7.66 -23.91 17.37
C ALA A 398 -8.70 -23.45 16.35
N VAL A 399 -9.09 -22.19 16.37
CA VAL A 399 -10.04 -21.59 15.43
C VAL A 399 -9.41 -20.35 14.80
N ASN A 400 -9.87 -19.96 13.61
CA ASN A 400 -9.26 -18.89 12.81
C ASN A 400 -7.76 -19.15 12.53
N THR A 401 -7.35 -20.41 12.32
CA THR A 401 -5.93 -20.80 12.23
C THR A 401 -5.28 -20.30 10.94
N VAL A 402 -4.24 -19.47 11.06
CA VAL A 402 -3.46 -18.92 9.93
C VAL A 402 -1.96 -19.07 10.18
N LEU A 403 -1.21 -19.40 9.12
CA LEU A 403 0.25 -19.38 9.08
C LEU A 403 0.74 -18.24 8.17
N ASN A 404 1.75 -17.52 8.63
CA ASN A 404 2.43 -16.42 7.94
C ASN A 404 3.93 -16.74 7.86
N ASP A 405 4.53 -16.68 6.68
CA ASP A 405 5.93 -17.04 6.43
C ASP A 405 6.66 -15.91 5.67
N PRO A 406 7.28 -14.95 6.39
CA PRO A 406 8.03 -13.85 5.78
C PRO A 406 9.38 -14.36 5.25
N LEU A 407 9.56 -14.30 3.93
CA LEU A 407 10.74 -14.82 3.25
C LEU A 407 11.96 -13.90 3.44
N PRO A 408 13.16 -14.43 3.74
CA PRO A 408 14.36 -13.61 3.92
C PRO A 408 14.83 -12.96 2.60
N ASP A 409 15.45 -11.79 2.69
CA ASP A 409 15.86 -10.99 1.53
C ASP A 409 16.70 -11.76 0.48
N GLY A 410 17.51 -12.73 0.92
CA GLY A 410 18.35 -13.56 0.06
C GLY A 410 17.62 -14.61 -0.80
N VAL A 411 16.29 -14.71 -0.73
CA VAL A 411 15.51 -15.64 -1.58
C VAL A 411 14.36 -14.96 -2.32
N GLU A 412 13.99 -15.51 -3.47
CA GLU A 412 12.77 -15.16 -4.22
C GLU A 412 11.78 -16.34 -4.21
N PHE A 413 10.48 -16.07 -4.16
CA PHE A 413 9.46 -17.11 -4.18
C PHE A 413 9.37 -17.80 -5.56
N TYR A 414 9.42 -19.14 -5.58
CA TYR A 414 9.62 -19.92 -6.80
C TYR A 414 8.30 -20.55 -7.31
N GLY A 415 7.54 -19.74 -8.06
CA GLY A 415 6.39 -20.18 -8.86
C GLY A 415 5.20 -20.73 -8.07
N THR A 416 4.25 -21.37 -8.74
CA THR A 416 3.05 -21.98 -8.12
C THR A 416 3.39 -23.26 -7.37
N SER A 417 4.18 -23.15 -6.30
CA SER A 417 4.81 -24.25 -5.59
C SER A 417 4.19 -24.55 -4.21
N ILE A 418 3.23 -23.75 -3.75
CA ILE A 418 2.55 -23.96 -2.47
C ILE A 418 1.72 -25.25 -2.55
N THR A 419 1.88 -26.12 -1.55
CA THR A 419 0.95 -27.21 -1.25
C THR A 419 0.51 -27.13 0.20
N VAL A 420 -0.75 -27.49 0.44
CA VAL A 420 -1.37 -27.58 1.78
C VAL A 420 -1.99 -28.97 1.87
N ASP A 421 -1.49 -29.78 2.80
CA ASP A 421 -1.80 -31.20 2.98
C ASP A 421 -1.68 -32.02 1.69
N GLY A 422 -0.63 -31.71 0.91
CA GLY A 422 -0.33 -32.33 -0.38
C GLY A 422 -1.23 -31.88 -1.54
N VAL A 423 -2.20 -30.99 -1.30
CA VAL A 423 -3.01 -30.35 -2.34
C VAL A 423 -2.32 -29.08 -2.80
N ALA A 424 -1.94 -29.04 -4.08
CA ALA A 424 -1.36 -27.84 -4.69
C ALA A 424 -2.34 -26.66 -4.66
N ARG A 425 -1.81 -25.47 -4.37
CA ARG A 425 -2.51 -24.18 -4.37
C ARG A 425 -1.91 -23.26 -5.42
N THR A 426 -2.59 -22.15 -5.70
CA THR A 426 -1.97 -21.06 -6.44
C THR A 426 -1.00 -20.30 -5.52
N ALA A 427 -0.56 -19.14 -5.97
CA ALA A 427 0.13 -18.17 -5.13
C ALA A 427 -0.47 -16.76 -5.29
N ALA A 428 -1.64 -16.68 -5.91
CA ALA A 428 -2.37 -15.44 -6.14
C ALA A 428 -3.43 -15.27 -5.05
N VAL A 429 -3.86 -14.03 -4.80
CA VAL A 429 -5.03 -13.77 -3.97
C VAL A 429 -6.27 -14.15 -4.79
N ASP A 430 -6.69 -15.42 -4.72
CA ASP A 430 -7.90 -15.93 -5.38
C ASP A 430 -8.89 -16.59 -4.38
N THR A 431 -9.54 -17.68 -4.75
CA THR A 431 -10.54 -18.42 -3.96
C THR A 431 -9.97 -19.62 -3.19
N ASP A 432 -8.67 -19.91 -3.30
CA ASP A 432 -8.02 -20.98 -2.52
C ASP A 432 -7.60 -20.49 -1.12
N VAL A 433 -6.78 -21.25 -0.38
CA VAL A 433 -6.45 -20.97 1.03
C VAL A 433 -5.05 -20.37 1.23
N ALA A 434 -4.27 -20.13 0.17
CA ALA A 434 -2.90 -19.64 0.28
C ALA A 434 -2.51 -18.63 -0.82
N GLU A 435 -1.73 -17.62 -0.44
CA GLU A 435 -1.16 -16.63 -1.38
C GLU A 435 0.31 -16.31 -1.08
N TYR A 436 0.98 -15.68 -2.05
CA TYR A 436 2.24 -14.99 -1.86
C TYR A 436 2.08 -13.49 -2.18
N ASP A 437 2.24 -12.63 -1.16
CA ASP A 437 2.33 -11.18 -1.35
C ASP A 437 3.78 -10.80 -1.70
N ALA A 438 4.00 -10.50 -2.98
CA ALA A 438 5.30 -10.09 -3.52
C ALA A 438 5.75 -8.67 -3.09
N ALA A 439 4.87 -7.84 -2.53
CA ALA A 439 5.22 -6.53 -1.97
C ALA A 439 5.56 -6.62 -0.47
N GLN A 440 5.07 -7.65 0.23
CA GLN A 440 5.41 -7.95 1.63
C GLN A 440 6.46 -9.05 1.80
N HIS A 441 6.85 -9.74 0.72
CA HIS A 441 7.66 -10.97 0.75
C HIS A 441 7.06 -12.06 1.67
N LEU A 442 5.73 -12.18 1.69
CA LEU A 442 4.99 -12.98 2.68
C LEU A 442 4.23 -14.12 2.00
N VAL A 443 4.43 -15.36 2.44
CA VAL A 443 3.50 -16.47 2.13
C VAL A 443 2.48 -16.59 3.25
N THR A 444 1.20 -16.52 2.91
CA THR A 444 0.06 -16.65 3.84
C THR A 444 -0.66 -17.97 3.56
N VAL A 445 -1.02 -18.73 4.60
CA VAL A 445 -1.79 -19.97 4.48
C VAL A 445 -2.86 -20.07 5.56
N ARG A 446 -4.12 -20.24 5.16
CA ARG A 446 -5.26 -20.46 6.06
C ARG A 446 -5.46 -21.96 6.27
N LEU A 447 -5.50 -22.40 7.52
CA LEU A 447 -5.34 -23.81 7.91
C LEU A 447 -6.55 -24.34 8.66
N GLY A 448 -6.75 -25.66 8.62
CA GLY A 448 -7.83 -26.35 9.34
C GLY A 448 -9.13 -26.52 8.55
N ASP A 449 -10.05 -27.28 9.13
CA ASP A 449 -11.36 -27.56 8.56
C ASP A 449 -12.19 -26.26 8.46
N GLY A 450 -12.75 -26.00 7.27
CA GLY A 450 -13.57 -24.81 7.01
C GLY A 450 -12.80 -23.54 6.64
N ALA A 451 -11.46 -23.58 6.52
CA ALA A 451 -10.67 -22.45 6.01
C ALA A 451 -11.13 -21.99 4.61
N THR A 452 -11.02 -20.68 4.34
CA THR A 452 -11.40 -20.04 3.07
C THR A 452 -10.25 -19.20 2.49
N ASP A 453 -10.55 -18.40 1.46
CA ASP A 453 -9.76 -17.28 0.92
C ASP A 453 -9.50 -16.13 1.90
N THR A 454 -10.26 -16.07 3.00
CA THR A 454 -10.37 -14.87 3.84
C THR A 454 -10.36 -15.16 5.34
N ALA A 455 -10.63 -16.40 5.76
CA ALA A 455 -10.60 -16.82 7.16
C ALA A 455 -9.81 -18.14 7.35
N GLY A 456 -9.09 -18.23 8.46
CA GLY A 456 -8.54 -19.50 8.95
C GLY A 456 -9.65 -20.44 9.44
N GLY A 457 -9.37 -21.74 9.45
CA GLY A 457 -10.29 -22.79 9.87
C GLY A 457 -10.01 -23.35 11.27
N ASP A 458 -10.73 -24.42 11.60
CA ASP A 458 -10.61 -25.15 12.86
C ASP A 458 -9.53 -26.26 12.76
N LEU A 459 -8.53 -26.26 13.65
CA LEU A 459 -7.54 -27.35 13.75
C LEU A 459 -7.66 -28.07 15.11
N GLY A 460 -8.06 -29.34 15.06
CA GLY A 460 -8.41 -30.13 16.23
C GLY A 460 -7.24 -30.51 17.13
N ILE A 461 -7.56 -30.99 18.33
CA ILE A 461 -6.58 -31.37 19.36
C ILE A 461 -5.80 -32.61 18.90
N GLY A 462 -4.50 -32.44 18.65
CA GLY A 462 -3.59 -33.46 18.13
C GLY A 462 -3.50 -33.52 16.61
N GLU A 463 -4.28 -32.70 15.89
CA GLU A 463 -4.25 -32.63 14.43
C GLU A 463 -3.10 -31.74 13.93
N SER A 464 -2.78 -31.90 12.65
CA SER A 464 -1.69 -31.20 11.98
C SER A 464 -1.99 -30.97 10.51
N SER A 465 -1.54 -29.83 9.99
CA SER A 465 -1.53 -29.52 8.55
C SER A 465 -0.08 -29.37 8.08
N THR A 466 0.21 -29.86 6.87
CA THR A 466 1.54 -29.84 6.26
C THR A 466 1.58 -28.86 5.09
N ILE A 467 2.41 -27.82 5.20
CA ILE A 467 2.62 -26.81 4.16
C ILE A 467 3.98 -27.10 3.49
N SER A 468 4.06 -26.97 2.17
CA SER A 468 5.36 -26.87 1.49
C SER A 468 5.32 -25.78 0.43
N PHE A 469 6.42 -25.05 0.23
CA PHE A 469 6.60 -24.13 -0.89
C PHE A 469 8.08 -24.03 -1.28
N LYS A 470 8.36 -23.43 -2.43
CA LYS A 470 9.73 -23.31 -2.96
C LYS A 470 10.18 -21.87 -3.08
N VAL A 471 11.48 -21.65 -2.91
CA VAL A 471 12.16 -20.39 -3.16
C VAL A 471 13.44 -20.64 -3.96
N ARG A 472 13.97 -19.63 -4.65
CA ARG A 472 15.32 -19.65 -5.24
C ARG A 472 16.25 -18.74 -4.43
N ILE A 473 17.50 -19.14 -4.23
CA ILE A 473 18.55 -18.29 -3.66
C ILE A 473 18.98 -17.21 -4.68
N LYS A 474 18.88 -15.93 -4.32
CA LYS A 474 19.18 -14.79 -5.21
C LYS A 474 20.68 -14.58 -5.46
N PRO A 475 21.08 -14.04 -6.63
CA PRO A 475 22.43 -13.53 -6.89
C PRO A 475 23.02 -12.70 -5.74
N GLY A 476 24.30 -12.91 -5.43
CA GLY A 476 25.02 -12.19 -4.37
C GLY A 476 24.65 -12.57 -2.93
N SER A 477 23.74 -13.51 -2.69
CA SER A 477 23.39 -13.98 -1.35
C SER A 477 24.54 -14.78 -0.72
N THR A 478 24.79 -14.60 0.58
CA THR A 478 25.88 -15.28 1.31
C THR A 478 25.49 -15.62 2.76
N GLY A 479 26.23 -16.53 3.39
CA GLY A 479 26.15 -16.76 4.82
C GLY A 479 25.04 -17.73 5.23
N LEU A 480 24.22 -17.33 6.21
CA LEU A 480 23.11 -18.15 6.73
C LEU A 480 21.78 -17.54 6.26
N LEU A 481 20.99 -18.30 5.51
CA LEU A 481 19.59 -17.98 5.26
C LEU A 481 18.76 -18.52 6.42
N GLU A 482 18.22 -17.62 7.24
CA GLU A 482 17.28 -17.97 8.32
C GLU A 482 15.84 -17.67 7.88
N ASN A 483 14.93 -18.63 8.04
CA ASN A 483 13.49 -18.43 7.82
C ASN A 483 12.65 -19.07 8.95
N GLN A 484 11.61 -18.39 9.42
CA GLN A 484 10.71 -18.82 10.49
C GLN A 484 9.27 -18.43 10.16
N ALA A 485 8.32 -19.36 10.30
CA ALA A 485 6.90 -19.07 10.13
C ALA A 485 6.26 -18.75 11.48
N GLU A 486 5.18 -17.97 11.45
CA GLU A 486 4.34 -17.65 12.60
C GLU A 486 2.94 -18.23 12.42
N ILE A 487 2.41 -18.88 13.45
CA ILE A 487 1.09 -19.51 13.46
C ILE A 487 0.20 -18.74 14.44
N THR A 488 -0.86 -18.13 13.94
CA THR A 488 -1.83 -17.37 14.73
C THR A 488 -3.16 -18.11 14.79
N ALA A 489 -3.73 -18.27 15.99
CA ALA A 489 -5.07 -18.82 16.19
C ALA A 489 -5.68 -18.40 17.55
N GLU A 490 -7.00 -18.52 17.64
CA GLU A 490 -7.79 -18.43 18.88
C GLU A 490 -8.15 -19.84 19.40
N GLY A 491 -8.64 -19.95 20.64
CA GLY A 491 -9.16 -21.22 21.19
C GLY A 491 -10.68 -21.26 21.26
N GLN A 492 -11.30 -22.36 20.81
CA GLN A 492 -12.75 -22.54 20.77
C GLN A 492 -13.44 -22.40 22.15
N GLN A 493 -12.75 -22.72 23.25
CA GLN A 493 -13.23 -22.47 24.63
C GLN A 493 -13.02 -21.02 25.11
N GLY A 494 -12.69 -20.10 24.22
CA GLY A 494 -12.57 -18.66 24.48
C GLY A 494 -11.15 -18.17 24.75
N ALA A 495 -10.12 -18.98 24.45
CA ALA A 495 -8.74 -18.52 24.56
C ALA A 495 -8.49 -17.39 23.55
N PRO A 496 -7.83 -16.29 23.96
CA PRO A 496 -7.55 -15.17 23.06
C PRO A 496 -6.59 -15.59 21.94
N GLU A 497 -6.58 -14.81 20.87
CA GLU A 497 -5.63 -14.96 19.77
C GLU A 497 -4.18 -14.97 20.28
N THR A 498 -3.39 -15.94 19.82
CA THR A 498 -1.96 -16.02 20.11
C THR A 498 -1.18 -16.41 18.87
N THR A 499 -0.04 -15.76 18.68
CA THR A 499 0.93 -16.06 17.62
C THR A 499 2.07 -16.90 18.19
N THR A 500 2.39 -18.03 17.54
CA THR A 500 3.43 -18.97 17.94
C THR A 500 4.40 -19.19 16.77
N PRO A 501 5.71 -18.93 16.92
CA PRO A 501 6.67 -19.21 15.86
C PRO A 501 6.93 -20.72 15.74
N THR A 502 7.14 -21.21 14.52
CA THR A 502 7.64 -22.57 14.26
C THR A 502 9.05 -22.74 14.81
N ASP A 503 9.39 -23.93 15.30
CA ASP A 503 10.79 -24.29 15.51
C ASP A 503 11.49 -24.64 14.19
N GLY A 504 12.83 -24.61 14.21
CA GLY A 504 13.69 -24.97 13.09
C GLY A 504 14.77 -25.96 13.51
N ASN A 505 15.93 -25.90 12.85
CA ASN A 505 17.03 -26.89 12.95
C ASN A 505 17.77 -26.94 14.32
N GLY A 506 17.16 -26.48 15.42
CA GLY A 506 17.70 -26.50 16.78
C GLY A 506 17.19 -27.63 17.67
N THR A 507 17.59 -27.61 18.94
CA THR A 507 17.20 -28.62 19.95
C THR A 507 16.26 -28.06 21.03
N GLN A 508 15.68 -26.88 20.81
CA GLN A 508 14.76 -26.22 21.74
C GLN A 508 13.49 -25.77 20.99
N PRO A 509 12.28 -26.02 21.54
CA PRO A 509 11.04 -25.48 21.00
C PRO A 509 11.07 -23.96 20.85
N GLY A 510 10.62 -23.45 19.70
CA GLY A 510 10.47 -22.02 19.39
C GLY A 510 11.77 -21.22 19.15
N THR A 511 12.97 -21.80 19.18
CA THR A 511 14.23 -21.09 18.85
C THR A 511 15.34 -22.10 18.48
N PRO A 512 16.09 -21.92 17.37
CA PRO A 512 16.15 -20.78 16.44
C PRO A 512 15.25 -20.99 15.19
N PRO A 513 15.23 -20.02 14.25
CA PRO A 513 14.72 -20.20 12.90
C PRO A 513 15.27 -21.43 12.15
N THR A 514 14.65 -21.74 11.02
CA THR A 514 15.17 -22.73 10.07
C THR A 514 16.30 -22.11 9.26
N GLY A 515 17.53 -22.34 9.73
CA GLY A 515 18.76 -21.89 9.09
C GLY A 515 19.33 -22.91 8.08
N ILE A 516 19.69 -22.43 6.89
CA ILE A 516 20.51 -23.15 5.91
C ILE A 516 21.69 -22.27 5.47
N HIS A 517 22.90 -22.81 5.47
CA HIS A 517 24.07 -22.07 5.00
C HIS A 517 24.14 -22.11 3.48
N ILE A 518 24.47 -20.97 2.87
CA ILE A 518 24.99 -20.92 1.50
C ILE A 518 26.48 -21.26 1.59
N ASP A 519 26.91 -22.28 0.88
CA ASP A 519 28.28 -22.75 0.82
C ASP A 519 29.17 -21.83 -0.03
N GLU A 520 30.48 -21.92 0.20
CA GLU A 520 31.47 -21.18 -0.60
C GLU A 520 31.78 -21.94 -1.91
N CYS A 521 31.63 -21.29 -3.06
CA CYS A 521 32.05 -21.88 -4.33
C CYS A 521 33.58 -22.07 -4.38
N ALA A 522 34.06 -23.11 -5.08
CA ALA A 522 35.49 -23.34 -5.29
C ALA A 522 35.90 -23.13 -6.77
N THR A 523 34.97 -23.31 -7.69
CA THR A 523 35.10 -23.23 -9.15
C THR A 523 33.76 -22.83 -9.77
N ASP A 524 33.78 -22.39 -11.03
CA ASP A 524 32.54 -22.06 -11.78
C ASP A 524 31.61 -23.26 -11.97
N ALA A 525 32.14 -24.49 -11.83
CA ALA A 525 31.36 -25.73 -11.89
C ALA A 525 30.55 -26.02 -10.61
N ASP A 526 30.75 -25.21 -9.55
CA ASP A 526 29.96 -25.25 -8.31
C ASP A 526 28.80 -24.23 -8.33
N CYS A 527 28.64 -23.45 -9.40
CA CYS A 527 27.56 -22.46 -9.56
C CYS A 527 26.51 -22.93 -10.58
N ASP A 528 25.29 -22.34 -10.56
CA ASP A 528 24.31 -22.55 -11.65
C ASP A 528 24.90 -22.11 -13.00
N GLY A 529 24.48 -22.74 -14.10
CA GLY A 529 25.20 -22.80 -15.38
C GLY A 529 25.33 -21.48 -16.17
N SER A 530 24.94 -20.35 -15.58
CA SER A 530 25.13 -18.98 -16.09
C SER A 530 25.88 -18.06 -15.11
N LEU A 531 26.41 -18.60 -14.01
CA LEU A 531 27.11 -17.87 -12.94
C LEU A 531 28.58 -18.32 -12.85
N LEU A 532 29.42 -17.47 -12.26
CA LEU A 532 30.86 -17.67 -12.09
C LEU A 532 31.27 -17.61 -10.62
N CYS A 533 32.36 -18.28 -10.24
CA CYS A 533 32.82 -18.31 -8.86
C CYS A 533 33.82 -17.19 -8.56
N ASN A 534 33.38 -16.18 -7.81
CA ASN A 534 34.27 -15.16 -7.27
C ASN A 534 35.12 -15.75 -6.14
N THR A 535 36.39 -16.02 -6.46
CA THR A 535 37.42 -16.49 -5.49
C THR A 535 38.27 -15.35 -4.92
N ALA A 536 37.84 -14.09 -5.10
CA ALA A 536 38.46 -12.89 -4.54
C ALA A 536 37.61 -12.23 -3.43
N SER A 537 36.33 -12.60 -3.30
CA SER A 537 35.51 -12.34 -2.12
C SER A 537 35.94 -13.23 -0.94
N THR A 538 35.38 -13.00 0.26
CA THR A 538 35.57 -13.90 1.40
C THR A 538 34.34 -13.79 2.33
N PRO A 539 33.41 -14.76 2.36
CA PRO A 539 33.40 -16.04 1.63
C PRO A 539 33.49 -15.89 0.11
N ASN A 540 33.95 -16.94 -0.59
CA ASN A 540 33.82 -17.01 -2.05
C ASN A 540 32.33 -17.03 -2.44
N THR A 541 31.98 -16.42 -3.58
CA THR A 541 30.56 -16.22 -3.97
C THR A 541 30.30 -16.52 -5.43
N CYS A 542 29.25 -17.28 -5.74
CA CYS A 542 28.71 -17.36 -7.10
C CYS A 542 28.07 -16.00 -7.48
N VAL A 543 28.46 -15.46 -8.63
CA VAL A 543 28.09 -14.13 -9.13
C VAL A 543 27.79 -14.18 -10.63
N GLU A 544 27.15 -13.14 -11.18
CA GLU A 544 26.82 -13.09 -12.61
C GLU A 544 28.06 -12.83 -13.48
N CYS A 545 29.07 -12.13 -12.94
CA CYS A 545 30.25 -11.75 -13.69
C CYS A 545 31.49 -11.49 -12.82
N LEU A 546 32.67 -11.67 -13.41
CA LEU A 546 33.98 -11.28 -12.86
C LEU A 546 34.67 -10.23 -13.74
N ALA A 547 34.29 -10.14 -15.02
CA ALA A 547 34.66 -9.11 -15.98
C ALA A 547 33.52 -8.87 -17.00
N ASP A 548 33.58 -7.74 -17.71
CA ASP A 548 32.55 -7.32 -18.69
C ASP A 548 32.20 -8.38 -19.74
N ASN A 549 33.18 -9.20 -20.15
CA ASN A 549 33.00 -10.24 -21.17
C ASN A 549 32.09 -11.38 -20.72
N ASP A 550 31.83 -11.52 -19.43
CA ASP A 550 30.97 -12.57 -18.87
C ASP A 550 29.48 -12.23 -19.10
N CYS A 551 29.15 -10.93 -19.15
CA CYS A 551 27.82 -10.38 -19.38
C CYS A 551 27.39 -10.48 -20.86
N GLY A 552 27.29 -11.70 -21.39
CA GLY A 552 26.83 -11.98 -22.75
C GLY A 552 27.90 -11.84 -23.85
N GLY A 553 29.16 -11.58 -23.49
CA GLY A 553 30.26 -11.39 -24.43
C GLY A 553 30.36 -9.96 -24.99
N PRO A 554 31.38 -9.67 -25.81
CA PRO A 554 31.55 -8.36 -26.40
C PRO A 554 30.34 -7.99 -27.28
N ASN A 555 29.89 -6.74 -27.17
CA ASN A 555 28.74 -6.14 -27.86
C ASN A 555 27.33 -6.49 -27.29
N SER A 556 27.21 -6.92 -26.03
CA SER A 556 25.96 -7.40 -25.41
C SER A 556 24.95 -6.32 -24.95
N GLY A 557 25.42 -5.09 -24.72
CA GLY A 557 24.71 -4.01 -24.03
C GLY A 557 25.00 -3.90 -22.52
N GLN A 558 25.90 -4.74 -21.98
CA GLN A 558 26.08 -4.91 -20.54
C GLN A 558 27.55 -4.84 -20.09
N LEU A 559 27.77 -4.41 -18.84
CA LEU A 559 29.04 -4.46 -18.11
C LEU A 559 28.91 -5.24 -16.79
N CYS A 560 30.06 -5.62 -16.24
CA CYS A 560 30.12 -6.14 -14.88
C CYS A 560 30.30 -5.00 -13.86
N ASP A 561 29.36 -4.81 -12.93
CA ASP A 561 29.60 -3.87 -11.82
C ASP A 561 30.66 -4.44 -10.87
N SER A 562 31.81 -3.77 -10.77
CA SER A 562 32.95 -4.21 -9.95
C SER A 562 32.73 -4.24 -8.42
N ASN A 563 31.56 -3.84 -7.93
CA ASN A 563 31.18 -3.84 -6.52
C ASN A 563 30.09 -4.87 -6.21
N THR A 564 29.09 -5.01 -7.09
CA THR A 564 27.97 -5.97 -6.90
C THR A 564 28.15 -7.28 -7.66
N HIS A 565 29.06 -7.34 -8.64
CA HIS A 565 29.29 -8.49 -9.52
C HIS A 565 28.02 -8.96 -10.25
N THR A 566 27.17 -8.00 -10.62
CA THR A 566 25.94 -8.18 -11.42
C THR A 566 26.11 -7.55 -12.80
N CYS A 567 25.45 -8.13 -13.81
CA CYS A 567 25.45 -7.61 -15.17
C CYS A 567 24.44 -6.46 -15.33
N ILE A 568 24.96 -5.23 -15.40
CA ILE A 568 24.17 -4.00 -15.54
C ILE A 568 24.17 -3.52 -16.99
N GLU A 569 23.09 -2.85 -17.43
CA GLU A 569 23.11 -2.14 -18.72
C GLU A 569 24.19 -1.06 -18.71
N GLY A 570 25.08 -1.08 -19.70
CA GLY A 570 26.09 -0.05 -19.87
C GLY A 570 27.28 -0.47 -20.75
N CYS A 571 28.32 0.37 -20.76
CA CYS A 571 29.51 0.19 -21.59
C CYS A 571 30.77 0.86 -21.04
N ASN A 572 31.93 0.46 -21.56
CA ASN A 572 33.25 0.95 -21.15
C ASN A 572 33.85 1.91 -22.20
N SER A 573 33.91 3.20 -21.87
CA SER A 573 34.36 4.27 -22.78
C SER A 573 35.86 4.28 -23.16
N GLU A 574 36.71 3.42 -22.58
CA GLU A 574 38.09 3.25 -23.07
C GLU A 574 38.21 2.24 -24.24
N THR A 575 37.17 1.46 -24.51
CA THR A 575 37.22 0.31 -25.43
C THR A 575 35.96 0.06 -26.26
N ASP A 576 34.90 0.86 -26.05
CA ASP A 576 33.51 0.59 -26.48
C ASP A 576 32.98 -0.79 -26.06
N ASN A 577 33.64 -1.48 -25.12
CA ASN A 577 33.21 -2.81 -24.69
C ASN A 577 31.83 -2.74 -24.04
N GLY A 578 31.00 -3.73 -24.34
CA GLY A 578 29.57 -3.70 -24.08
C GLY A 578 28.72 -3.23 -25.27
N CYS A 579 29.17 -2.31 -26.15
CA CYS A 579 28.25 -1.72 -27.13
C CYS A 579 27.97 -2.58 -28.38
N PRO A 580 26.70 -2.71 -28.83
CA PRO A 580 26.35 -3.32 -30.11
C PRO A 580 27.15 -2.74 -31.29
N SER A 581 27.61 -3.60 -32.20
CA SER A 581 28.49 -3.25 -33.33
C SER A 581 28.02 -2.02 -34.13
N GLY A 582 28.72 -0.89 -33.96
CA GLY A 582 28.40 0.40 -34.60
C GLY A 582 27.76 1.43 -33.67
N LEU A 583 27.68 1.14 -32.36
CA LEU A 583 27.42 2.08 -31.28
C LEU A 583 28.70 2.29 -30.45
N HIS A 584 28.80 3.44 -29.81
CA HIS A 584 29.95 3.89 -29.04
C HIS A 584 29.53 4.31 -27.62
N CYS A 585 30.48 4.37 -26.71
CA CYS A 585 30.22 4.55 -25.28
C CYS A 585 30.53 5.95 -24.75
N THR A 586 29.55 6.56 -24.08
CA THR A 586 29.66 7.91 -23.49
C THR A 586 30.61 7.98 -22.29
N SER A 587 31.69 8.74 -22.42
CA SER A 587 32.63 9.03 -21.33
C SER A 587 32.24 10.23 -20.46
N GLN A 588 31.39 11.15 -20.96
CA GLN A 588 31.04 12.44 -20.34
C GLN A 588 29.57 12.83 -20.67
N GLY A 589 28.95 13.63 -19.80
CA GLY A 589 27.65 14.29 -20.03
C GLY A 589 26.47 13.69 -19.24
N LEU A 590 25.25 13.79 -19.77
CA LEU A 590 24.02 13.32 -19.09
C LEU A 590 23.76 11.80 -19.26
N ALA A 591 24.41 11.17 -20.24
CA ALA A 591 24.15 9.80 -20.65
C ALA A 591 25.34 8.86 -20.38
N ILE A 592 26.22 9.17 -19.41
CA ILE A 592 27.49 8.45 -19.17
C ILE A 592 27.29 6.94 -19.00
N GLY A 593 28.11 6.15 -19.69
CA GLY A 593 28.06 4.68 -19.67
C GLY A 593 26.96 4.07 -20.53
N GLN A 594 26.30 4.84 -21.40
CA GLN A 594 25.28 4.34 -22.35
C GLN A 594 25.83 4.21 -23.77
N CYS A 595 25.32 3.22 -24.51
CA CYS A 595 25.65 3.02 -25.92
C CYS A 595 24.83 3.94 -26.81
N VAL A 596 25.52 4.78 -27.57
CA VAL A 596 24.97 5.86 -28.39
C VAL A 596 25.51 5.78 -29.82
N ALA A 597 24.93 6.55 -30.75
CA ALA A 597 25.35 6.50 -32.15
C ALA A 597 26.74 7.11 -32.39
N CYS A 598 27.16 8.06 -31.55
CA CYS A 598 28.47 8.71 -31.65
C CYS A 598 28.89 9.38 -30.33
N VAL A 599 30.19 9.63 -30.19
CA VAL A 599 30.78 10.46 -29.10
C VAL A 599 31.85 11.43 -29.61
N GLU A 600 32.31 11.26 -30.84
CA GLU A 600 33.07 12.23 -31.64
C GLU A 600 32.66 12.08 -33.11
N ASP A 601 32.98 13.07 -33.95
CA ASP A 601 32.43 13.19 -35.31
C ASP A 601 32.73 11.97 -36.20
N ASN A 602 33.93 11.40 -36.11
CA ASN A 602 34.38 10.32 -37.00
C ASN A 602 33.56 9.02 -36.87
N HIS A 603 32.86 8.81 -35.75
CA HIS A 603 31.93 7.70 -35.53
C HIS A 603 30.70 7.81 -36.46
N CYS A 604 30.33 9.02 -36.88
CA CYS A 604 29.24 9.28 -37.82
C CYS A 604 29.66 9.00 -39.28
N GLY A 605 29.91 7.73 -39.60
CA GLY A 605 30.15 7.26 -40.98
C GLY A 605 31.56 7.47 -41.53
N GLY A 606 32.52 7.89 -40.70
CA GLY A 606 33.92 8.07 -41.08
C GLY A 606 34.24 9.39 -41.82
N PRO A 607 35.53 9.60 -42.17
CA PRO A 607 36.13 10.93 -42.36
C PRO A 607 35.69 11.75 -43.58
N ASN A 608 34.68 11.29 -44.34
CA ASN A 608 34.09 12.01 -45.48
C ASN A 608 32.57 11.80 -45.55
N SER A 609 31.89 11.60 -44.42
CA SER A 609 30.46 11.29 -44.36
C SER A 609 29.54 12.47 -44.62
N GLY A 610 29.99 13.70 -44.34
CA GLY A 610 29.10 14.86 -44.23
C GLY A 610 28.11 14.75 -43.06
N GLN A 611 28.50 14.03 -42.01
CA GLN A 611 27.81 13.98 -40.73
C GLN A 611 28.76 14.36 -39.58
N LEU A 612 28.21 14.97 -38.54
CA LEU A 612 28.90 15.29 -37.29
C LEU A 612 28.14 14.67 -36.11
N CYS A 613 28.80 14.56 -34.97
CA CYS A 613 28.18 14.11 -33.74
C CYS A 613 27.60 15.28 -32.95
N ASP A 614 26.31 15.23 -32.66
CA ASP A 614 25.72 16.13 -31.67
C ASP A 614 26.12 15.65 -30.27
N LEU A 615 26.97 16.40 -29.56
CA LEU A 615 27.47 16.03 -28.24
C LEU A 615 26.45 16.27 -27.09
N ASP A 616 25.33 16.96 -27.37
CA ASP A 616 24.22 17.12 -26.41
C ASP A 616 23.17 16.01 -26.55
N THR A 617 23.01 15.40 -27.74
CA THR A 617 22.04 14.29 -27.98
C THR A 617 22.66 12.93 -28.32
N TYR A 618 23.97 12.88 -28.59
CA TYR A 618 24.74 11.70 -29.05
C TYR A 618 24.18 11.04 -30.32
N THR A 619 23.64 11.86 -31.22
CA THR A 619 23.11 11.42 -32.52
C THR A 619 23.89 12.04 -33.68
N CYS A 620 23.99 11.30 -34.78
CA CYS A 620 24.66 11.76 -35.99
C CYS A 620 23.74 12.65 -36.84
N PHE A 621 24.09 13.94 -36.94
CA PHE A 621 23.36 14.91 -37.76
C PHE A 621 24.19 15.32 -38.99
N ALA A 622 23.57 15.99 -39.98
CA ALA A 622 24.26 16.39 -41.20
C ALA A 622 25.09 17.68 -41.00
N GLY A 623 26.38 17.64 -41.34
CA GLY A 623 27.32 18.74 -41.15
C GLY A 623 28.75 18.39 -41.57
N CYS A 624 29.66 19.35 -41.48
CA CYS A 624 31.11 19.15 -41.68
C CYS A 624 31.89 20.23 -40.93
N ASN A 625 33.20 20.06 -40.79
CA ASN A 625 34.11 21.12 -40.32
C ASN A 625 35.34 21.20 -41.26
N GLY A 626 36.17 22.23 -41.11
CA GLY A 626 37.34 22.48 -41.96
C GLY A 626 38.67 21.90 -41.44
N GLU A 627 38.86 21.79 -40.12
CA GLU A 627 40.15 21.45 -39.50
C GLU A 627 40.19 20.10 -38.75
N LYS A 628 39.07 19.37 -38.57
CA LYS A 628 39.00 18.08 -37.85
C LYS A 628 38.20 16.99 -38.58
N ASP A 629 38.90 16.30 -39.47
CA ASP A 629 38.72 14.91 -39.89
C ASP A 629 37.37 14.42 -40.45
N ASN A 630 36.23 15.09 -40.30
CA ASN A 630 34.98 14.76 -41.01
C ASN A 630 34.69 15.75 -42.15
N GLY A 631 35.32 15.46 -43.29
CA GLY A 631 35.06 16.13 -44.55
C GLY A 631 33.73 15.72 -45.21
N CYS A 632 33.54 16.17 -46.44
CA CYS A 632 32.31 15.94 -47.20
C CYS A 632 32.37 14.73 -48.15
N PRO A 633 31.22 14.13 -48.50
CA PRO A 633 31.15 13.06 -49.48
C PRO A 633 31.75 13.45 -50.82
N ALA A 634 32.31 12.47 -51.54
CA ALA A 634 33.03 12.70 -52.79
C ALA A 634 32.19 13.51 -53.80
N GLY A 635 32.75 14.61 -54.29
CA GLY A 635 32.04 15.58 -55.15
C GLY A 635 31.43 16.77 -54.38
N LYS A 636 31.70 16.90 -53.08
CA LYS A 636 31.33 18.04 -52.24
C LYS A 636 32.52 18.57 -51.43
N VAL A 637 32.40 19.82 -51.00
CA VAL A 637 33.34 20.55 -50.13
C VAL A 637 32.57 21.15 -48.94
N CYS A 638 33.26 21.45 -47.84
CA CYS A 638 32.63 22.06 -46.67
C CYS A 638 32.51 23.58 -46.85
N THR A 639 31.44 24.20 -46.34
CA THR A 639 31.33 25.67 -46.26
C THR A 639 32.22 26.30 -45.19
N SER A 640 32.70 25.49 -44.24
CA SER A 640 33.60 25.93 -43.16
C SER A 640 35.03 25.54 -43.50
N ASP A 641 35.95 26.49 -43.34
CA ASP A 641 37.40 26.28 -43.35
C ASP A 641 37.99 26.28 -41.92
N ASP A 642 37.15 26.26 -40.87
CA ASP A 642 37.54 26.22 -39.46
C ASP A 642 36.76 25.16 -38.64
N ASP A 643 36.92 25.22 -37.31
CA ASP A 643 36.26 24.34 -36.33
C ASP A 643 34.72 24.49 -36.23
N THR A 644 34.10 25.45 -36.92
CA THR A 644 32.64 25.65 -36.88
C THR A 644 31.88 24.71 -37.80
N VAL A 645 30.64 24.39 -37.41
CA VAL A 645 29.73 23.50 -38.16
C VAL A 645 29.34 24.14 -39.49
N GLY A 646 30.01 23.69 -40.56
CA GLY A 646 29.65 23.94 -41.94
C GLY A 646 28.66 22.93 -42.50
N SER A 647 28.30 23.12 -43.76
CA SER A 647 27.43 22.24 -44.54
C SER A 647 28.15 21.69 -45.78
N CYS A 648 27.82 20.47 -46.19
CA CYS A 648 28.41 19.86 -47.39
C CYS A 648 27.72 20.35 -48.66
N VAL A 649 28.44 21.23 -49.37
CA VAL A 649 28.03 21.98 -50.55
C VAL A 649 28.84 21.52 -51.78
N GLU A 650 28.46 21.96 -52.98
CA GLU A 650 29.08 21.44 -54.22
C GLU A 650 30.37 22.20 -54.57
N CYS A 651 30.49 23.45 -54.16
CA CYS A 651 31.65 24.30 -54.43
C CYS A 651 31.82 25.40 -53.38
N VAL A 652 33.03 25.96 -53.30
CA VAL A 652 33.30 27.26 -52.67
C VAL A 652 34.00 28.21 -53.67
N VAL A 653 34.66 27.68 -54.71
CA VAL A 653 35.25 28.44 -55.81
C VAL A 653 34.87 27.85 -57.18
N HIS A 654 34.94 28.64 -58.26
CA HIS A 654 34.50 28.21 -59.60
C HIS A 654 35.17 26.92 -60.10
N ASN A 655 36.44 26.71 -59.79
CA ASN A 655 37.21 25.56 -60.29
C ASN A 655 36.69 24.20 -59.76
N ASP A 656 35.88 24.21 -58.69
CA ASP A 656 35.22 23.02 -58.16
C ASP A 656 34.13 22.51 -59.13
N CYS A 657 33.56 23.41 -59.94
CA CYS A 657 32.43 23.14 -60.85
C CYS A 657 32.83 22.57 -62.22
N GLY A 658 33.54 21.44 -62.21
CA GLY A 658 33.83 20.64 -63.42
C GLY A 658 34.97 21.16 -64.31
N GLY A 659 35.55 22.31 -63.99
CA GLY A 659 36.74 22.85 -64.66
C GLY A 659 36.49 23.61 -65.97
N PRO A 660 37.56 24.00 -66.68
CA PRO A 660 37.50 25.01 -67.73
C PRO A 660 36.61 24.61 -68.93
N ASN A 661 35.66 25.49 -69.28
CA ASN A 661 34.61 25.32 -70.29
C ASN A 661 33.50 24.32 -69.95
N SER A 662 33.25 24.04 -68.67
CA SER A 662 32.05 23.30 -68.22
C SER A 662 30.73 24.04 -68.50
N GLY A 663 30.79 25.36 -68.72
CA GLY A 663 29.61 26.23 -68.69
C GLY A 663 29.02 26.37 -67.28
N GLN A 664 29.77 26.03 -66.23
CA GLN A 664 29.35 26.10 -64.84
C GLN A 664 30.32 26.92 -63.99
N LEU A 665 29.75 27.65 -63.04
CA LEU A 665 30.36 28.64 -62.17
C LEU A 665 29.89 28.36 -60.73
N CYS A 666 30.76 28.55 -59.74
CA CYS A 666 30.33 28.44 -58.34
C CYS A 666 29.49 29.66 -57.93
N SER A 667 28.30 29.43 -57.39
CA SER A 667 27.39 30.47 -56.91
C SER A 667 27.71 30.94 -55.50
N SER A 668 27.19 32.10 -55.10
CA SER A 668 27.14 32.55 -53.70
C SER A 668 26.21 31.72 -52.80
N THR A 669 25.56 30.69 -53.34
CA THR A 669 24.83 29.64 -52.61
C THR A 669 25.60 28.33 -52.57
N ASN A 670 26.89 28.34 -52.95
CA ASN A 670 27.82 27.21 -52.86
C ASN A 670 27.39 25.97 -53.67
N THR A 671 26.55 26.18 -54.67
CA THR A 671 26.12 25.21 -55.68
C THR A 671 26.67 25.58 -57.06
N CYS A 672 26.88 24.58 -57.91
CA CYS A 672 27.41 24.79 -59.26
C CYS A 672 26.31 25.21 -60.25
N VAL A 673 26.27 26.50 -60.58
CA VAL A 673 25.24 27.11 -61.46
C VAL A 673 25.78 27.36 -62.86
N ALA A 674 24.91 27.52 -63.85
CA ALA A 674 25.35 27.75 -65.24
C ALA A 674 25.86 29.19 -65.48
N GLY A 675 26.90 29.34 -66.31
CA GLY A 675 27.43 30.64 -66.77
C GLY A 675 28.76 30.53 -67.52
N CYS A 676 29.24 31.66 -68.07
CA CYS A 676 30.49 31.76 -68.84
C CYS A 676 31.18 33.12 -68.59
N THR A 677 32.44 33.27 -68.99
CA THR A 677 33.08 34.60 -69.13
C THR A 677 33.81 34.72 -70.46
N GLY A 678 34.05 35.95 -70.94
CA GLY A 678 34.71 36.22 -72.23
C GLY A 678 36.22 35.92 -72.27
N ASN A 679 36.81 35.40 -71.19
CA ASN A 679 38.24 35.09 -71.11
C ASN A 679 38.55 33.65 -71.54
N VAL A 680 39.76 33.46 -72.08
CA VAL A 680 40.18 32.20 -72.72
C VAL A 680 40.38 31.08 -71.69
N GLY A 681 39.32 30.30 -71.45
CA GLY A 681 39.30 29.15 -70.54
C GLY A 681 37.91 28.81 -69.98
N GLU A 682 36.99 29.78 -69.92
CA GLU A 682 35.72 29.69 -69.18
C GLU A 682 34.49 29.80 -70.12
N GLY A 683 34.50 29.05 -71.23
CA GLY A 683 33.56 29.18 -72.36
C GLY A 683 32.30 28.29 -72.32
N CYS A 684 31.44 28.46 -73.33
CA CYS A 684 30.16 27.75 -73.53
C CYS A 684 30.26 26.48 -74.39
N PRO A 685 29.32 25.53 -74.25
CA PRO A 685 29.15 24.40 -75.18
C PRO A 685 28.56 24.83 -76.54
N ASP A 686 29.12 24.30 -77.63
CA ASP A 686 28.63 24.41 -79.01
C ASP A 686 27.20 23.83 -79.13
N PRO A 687 26.21 24.51 -79.77
CA PRO A 687 26.32 25.70 -80.62
C PRO A 687 26.01 27.04 -79.93
N LEU A 688 26.05 27.12 -78.60
CA LEU A 688 25.75 28.36 -77.87
C LEU A 688 26.96 29.31 -77.85
N VAL A 689 26.68 30.62 -77.83
CA VAL A 689 27.70 31.67 -77.73
C VAL A 689 27.57 32.41 -76.39
N CYS A 690 28.68 32.77 -75.75
CA CYS A 690 28.63 33.54 -74.51
C CYS A 690 28.15 34.98 -74.79
N SER A 691 27.15 35.46 -74.03
CA SER A 691 26.60 36.81 -74.17
C SER A 691 27.55 37.92 -73.67
N SER A 692 28.59 37.55 -72.91
CA SER A 692 29.68 38.44 -72.50
C SER A 692 30.89 38.30 -73.42
N SER A 693 31.48 39.42 -73.81
CA SER A 693 32.77 39.51 -74.52
C SER A 693 33.93 39.99 -73.63
N ASP A 694 33.71 40.03 -72.30
CA ASP A 694 34.68 40.44 -71.27
C ASP A 694 34.58 39.51 -70.04
N SER A 695 35.46 39.72 -69.08
CA SER A 695 35.60 39.11 -67.76
C SER A 695 34.34 39.10 -66.85
N THR A 696 33.26 39.78 -67.22
CA THR A 696 31.96 39.67 -66.54
C THR A 696 31.29 38.33 -66.82
N VAL A 697 30.56 37.80 -65.82
CA VAL A 697 29.71 36.61 -65.98
C VAL A 697 28.63 36.89 -67.03
N GLY A 698 28.67 36.14 -68.12
CA GLY A 698 27.64 36.08 -69.14
C GLY A 698 26.94 34.72 -69.14
N SER A 699 26.01 34.57 -70.08
CA SER A 699 25.19 33.38 -70.27
C SER A 699 25.36 32.83 -71.68
N CYS A 700 25.19 31.53 -71.86
CA CYS A 700 25.24 30.88 -73.17
C CYS A 700 23.91 31.09 -73.92
N VAL A 701 23.92 31.90 -74.98
CA VAL A 701 22.74 32.35 -75.76
C VAL A 701 22.79 31.86 -77.23
N GLY A 702 21.69 32.03 -77.97
CA GLY A 702 21.47 31.36 -79.27
C GLY A 702 21.52 32.23 -80.54
N CYS A 703 21.29 33.55 -80.45
CA CYS A 703 21.35 34.47 -81.60
C CYS A 703 21.68 35.91 -81.16
N MET A 704 22.17 36.73 -82.09
CA MET A 704 22.35 38.18 -81.88
C MET A 704 21.64 39.02 -82.96
N THR A 705 21.03 38.40 -83.98
CA THR A 705 20.36 39.07 -85.12
C THR A 705 19.27 38.20 -85.75
N ASP A 706 18.18 38.81 -86.24
CA ASP A 706 17.00 38.12 -86.81
C ASP A 706 17.33 37.12 -87.95
N SER A 707 18.36 37.40 -88.76
CA SER A 707 18.75 36.54 -89.89
C SER A 707 19.34 35.19 -89.47
N GLN A 708 19.66 35.02 -88.17
CA GLN A 708 20.11 33.75 -87.60
C GLN A 708 18.93 32.84 -87.22
N CYS A 709 17.68 33.31 -87.34
CA CYS A 709 16.51 32.64 -86.77
C CYS A 709 15.48 32.09 -87.78
N GLY A 710 15.53 32.47 -89.07
CA GLY A 710 14.54 31.98 -90.04
C GLY A 710 14.53 32.68 -91.39
N ALA A 711 13.51 32.34 -92.18
CA ALA A 711 13.22 32.96 -93.48
C ALA A 711 12.24 34.14 -93.35
N ALA A 712 12.13 34.96 -94.40
CA ALA A 712 11.43 36.26 -94.40
C ALA A 712 9.93 36.22 -94.00
N ASP A 713 9.27 35.08 -94.12
CA ASP A 713 7.85 34.85 -93.79
C ASP A 713 7.65 33.78 -92.69
N SER A 714 8.73 33.44 -91.97
CA SER A 714 8.75 32.34 -90.99
C SER A 714 7.98 32.61 -89.69
N GLY A 715 7.53 33.84 -89.45
CA GLY A 715 6.96 34.25 -88.15
C GLY A 715 7.96 34.18 -86.99
N LYS A 716 9.27 34.20 -87.25
CA LYS A 716 10.33 34.15 -86.23
C LYS A 716 11.40 35.22 -86.40
N ILE A 717 11.88 35.76 -85.28
CA ILE A 717 12.90 36.81 -85.17
C ILE A 717 13.87 36.50 -84.00
N CYS A 718 14.98 37.22 -83.89
CA CYS A 718 15.86 37.11 -82.72
C CYS A 718 15.37 38.09 -81.66
N HIS A 719 15.21 37.65 -80.41
CA HIS A 719 14.75 38.56 -79.36
C HIS A 719 15.84 39.59 -79.04
N ASP A 720 15.50 40.86 -79.18
CA ASP A 720 16.43 42.00 -79.00
C ASP A 720 17.09 42.01 -77.61
N THR A 721 16.46 41.38 -76.60
CA THR A 721 16.96 41.25 -75.22
C THR A 721 17.42 39.83 -74.85
N ASP A 722 16.71 38.79 -75.31
CA ASP A 722 16.88 37.42 -74.76
C ASP A 722 17.81 36.57 -75.63
N HIS A 723 18.18 37.07 -76.81
CA HIS A 723 19.20 36.48 -77.68
C HIS A 723 18.90 35.01 -78.02
N ALA A 724 17.61 34.74 -78.23
CA ALA A 724 17.03 33.48 -78.66
C ALA A 724 16.05 33.71 -79.82
N CYS A 725 15.84 32.68 -80.64
CA CYS A 725 14.95 32.75 -81.80
C CYS A 725 13.49 32.51 -81.38
N VAL A 726 12.69 33.57 -81.39
CA VAL A 726 11.32 33.63 -80.86
C VAL A 726 10.29 33.83 -81.97
N ASP A 727 9.04 33.47 -81.70
CA ASP A 727 7.91 33.76 -82.59
C ASP A 727 7.57 35.27 -82.55
N GLY A 728 7.43 35.90 -83.71
CA GLY A 728 7.19 37.35 -83.84
C GLY A 728 7.27 37.88 -85.28
N CYS A 729 6.92 39.14 -85.48
CA CYS A 729 7.00 39.83 -86.76
C CYS A 729 7.60 41.24 -86.61
N ARG A 730 8.13 41.83 -87.68
CA ARG A 730 8.37 43.28 -87.79
C ARG A 730 7.72 43.80 -89.08
N GLY A 731 7.12 44.99 -89.04
CA GLY A 731 6.47 45.61 -90.20
C GLY A 731 7.44 46.15 -91.25
N GLU A 732 8.64 46.55 -90.83
CA GLU A 732 9.75 46.94 -91.71
C GLU A 732 11.05 46.19 -91.38
N ASN A 733 11.73 45.68 -92.42
CA ASN A 733 13.08 45.10 -92.38
C ASN A 733 13.35 43.90 -91.45
N GLY A 734 12.32 43.25 -90.91
CA GLY A 734 12.39 41.94 -90.25
C GLY A 734 11.55 40.87 -90.94
N ASN A 735 11.37 39.72 -90.28
CA ASN A 735 10.51 38.64 -90.79
C ASN A 735 9.02 38.92 -90.51
N GLY A 736 8.13 38.43 -91.37
CA GLY A 736 6.68 38.67 -91.33
C GLY A 736 5.83 37.47 -90.89
N CYS A 737 4.51 37.69 -90.76
CA CYS A 737 3.52 36.69 -90.35
C CYS A 737 3.10 35.72 -91.46
N ALA A 738 2.71 34.51 -91.05
CA ALA A 738 2.04 33.53 -91.91
C ALA A 738 0.64 33.96 -92.38
N SER A 739 0.17 33.39 -93.49
CA SER A 739 -1.07 33.79 -94.18
C SER A 739 -2.32 33.65 -93.32
N GLY A 740 -3.14 34.71 -93.26
CA GLY A 740 -4.41 34.72 -92.52
C GLY A 740 -4.33 35.35 -91.13
N LEU A 741 -3.13 35.76 -90.70
CA LEU A 741 -2.90 36.56 -89.50
C LEU A 741 -2.46 37.98 -89.87
N THR A 742 -2.71 38.94 -88.99
CA THR A 742 -2.24 40.33 -89.10
C THR A 742 -1.11 40.57 -88.09
N CYS A 743 -0.04 41.27 -88.48
CA CYS A 743 1.01 41.72 -87.56
C CYS A 743 0.53 42.95 -86.77
N SER A 744 0.78 42.99 -85.46
CA SER A 744 0.45 44.15 -84.61
C SER A 744 1.35 45.37 -84.84
N SER A 745 2.52 45.18 -85.44
CA SER A 745 3.49 46.23 -85.79
C SER A 745 3.40 46.62 -87.26
N THR A 746 3.59 47.91 -87.54
CA THR A 746 3.71 48.49 -88.89
C THR A 746 5.08 49.14 -89.12
N ASP A 747 6.06 48.90 -88.26
CA ASP A 747 7.42 49.47 -88.33
C ASP A 747 8.49 48.45 -87.91
N SER A 748 9.71 48.88 -87.56
CA SER A 748 10.82 48.00 -87.17
C SER A 748 10.78 47.50 -85.71
N SER A 749 9.72 47.78 -84.95
CA SER A 749 9.49 47.18 -83.63
C SER A 749 8.98 45.74 -83.73
N MET A 750 9.28 44.92 -82.71
CA MET A 750 8.75 43.56 -82.60
C MET A 750 7.24 43.59 -82.36
N GLY A 751 6.48 43.17 -83.36
CA GLY A 751 5.05 42.88 -83.30
C GLY A 751 4.75 41.38 -83.17
N THR A 752 3.46 41.10 -83.06
CA THR A 752 2.88 39.76 -82.87
C THR A 752 1.82 39.49 -83.92
N CYS A 753 1.67 38.22 -84.31
CA CYS A 753 0.69 37.79 -85.32
C CYS A 753 -0.62 37.36 -84.63
N ALA A 754 -1.74 38.03 -84.93
CA ALA A 754 -3.06 37.71 -84.33
C ALA A 754 -4.20 37.73 -85.37
N GLN A 755 -5.42 37.35 -84.93
CA GLN A 755 -6.60 37.28 -85.79
C GLN A 755 -7.28 38.65 -85.97
N CYS A 756 -7.53 39.36 -84.87
CA CYS A 756 -8.06 40.73 -84.93
C CYS A 756 -7.47 41.66 -83.87
N PHE A 757 -7.45 42.97 -84.15
CA PHE A 757 -7.01 44.00 -83.20
C PHE A 757 -8.13 45.00 -82.83
N LYS A 758 -9.23 45.04 -83.58
CA LYS A 758 -10.44 45.83 -83.33
C LYS A 758 -11.69 45.06 -83.79
N ASP A 759 -12.85 45.34 -83.19
CA ASP A 759 -14.09 44.56 -83.40
C ASP A 759 -14.51 44.42 -84.88
N SER A 760 -14.21 45.42 -85.72
CA SER A 760 -14.52 45.41 -87.17
C SER A 760 -13.76 44.34 -87.97
N ASP A 761 -12.64 43.84 -87.45
CA ASP A 761 -11.87 42.78 -88.09
C ASP A 761 -12.52 41.39 -87.85
N CYS A 762 -13.32 41.28 -86.78
CA CYS A 762 -13.81 40.00 -86.26
C CYS A 762 -15.24 39.64 -86.73
N GLY A 763 -15.99 40.58 -87.33
CA GLY A 763 -17.37 40.36 -87.76
C GLY A 763 -18.11 41.61 -88.28
N ALA A 764 -19.41 41.45 -88.52
CA ALA A 764 -20.34 42.55 -88.83
C ALA A 764 -21.01 43.10 -87.55
N LEU A 765 -21.64 44.27 -87.64
CA LEU A 765 -22.17 45.04 -86.49
C LEU A 765 -23.26 44.35 -85.67
N ASP A 766 -23.88 43.28 -86.16
CA ASP A 766 -24.91 42.47 -85.49
C ASP A 766 -24.47 41.01 -85.26
N SER A 767 -23.19 40.71 -85.46
CA SER A 767 -22.67 39.33 -85.48
C SER A 767 -22.63 38.61 -84.13
N GLY A 768 -22.87 39.31 -83.01
CA GLY A 768 -22.65 38.75 -81.67
C GLY A 768 -21.19 38.37 -81.40
N LYS A 769 -20.23 38.91 -82.19
CA LYS A 769 -18.80 38.67 -82.03
C LYS A 769 -18.00 39.98 -82.00
N ILE A 770 -16.97 40.03 -81.14
CA ILE A 770 -16.09 41.18 -80.96
C ILE A 770 -14.61 40.77 -80.92
N CYS A 771 -13.70 41.75 -80.92
CA CYS A 771 -12.30 41.51 -80.61
C CYS A 771 -12.17 41.34 -79.10
N HIS A 772 -11.61 40.22 -78.64
CA HIS A 772 -11.22 40.14 -77.25
C HIS A 772 -10.03 41.10 -77.02
N ASP A 773 -10.22 42.10 -76.16
CA ASP A 773 -9.23 43.18 -75.96
C ASP A 773 -7.85 42.63 -75.55
N GLU A 774 -7.82 41.57 -74.75
CA GLU A 774 -6.60 40.85 -74.36
C GLU A 774 -6.15 39.77 -75.36
N THR A 775 -6.99 38.77 -75.69
CA THR A 775 -6.55 37.59 -76.47
C THR A 775 -6.47 37.78 -77.98
N LYS A 776 -6.94 38.91 -78.54
CA LYS A 776 -6.85 39.28 -79.96
C LYS A 776 -7.45 38.24 -80.93
N ALA A 777 -8.48 37.55 -80.45
CA ALA A 777 -9.28 36.56 -81.16
C ALA A 777 -10.75 37.03 -81.34
N CYS A 778 -11.42 36.45 -82.33
CA CYS A 778 -12.82 36.71 -82.66
C CYS A 778 -13.77 35.95 -81.71
N ILE A 779 -14.07 36.51 -80.53
CA ILE A 779 -14.90 35.87 -79.51
C ILE A 779 -16.39 36.23 -79.66
N ASP A 780 -17.26 35.44 -79.03
CA ASP A 780 -18.68 35.77 -78.86
C ASP A 780 -18.87 36.79 -77.71
N GLY A 781 -19.70 37.80 -77.93
CA GLY A 781 -19.92 38.94 -77.04
C GLY A 781 -20.43 40.17 -77.80
N CYS A 782 -20.87 41.20 -77.06
CA CYS A 782 -21.33 42.46 -77.65
C CYS A 782 -20.95 43.69 -76.80
N ARG A 783 -20.91 44.88 -77.39
CA ARG A 783 -20.70 46.17 -76.69
C ARG A 783 -21.84 47.13 -77.02
N GLY A 784 -22.19 48.02 -76.10
CA GLY A 784 -23.29 48.98 -76.24
C GLY A 784 -22.98 50.22 -77.09
N GLU A 785 -21.72 50.69 -77.09
CA GLU A 785 -21.25 51.80 -77.94
C GLU A 785 -20.10 51.39 -78.88
N ASP A 786 -20.18 51.79 -80.15
CA ASP A 786 -19.18 51.65 -81.22
C ASP A 786 -18.64 50.23 -81.55
N GLY A 787 -19.02 49.19 -80.79
CA GLY A 787 -18.70 47.78 -81.07
C GLY A 787 -19.81 47.02 -81.81
N ASN A 788 -19.63 45.71 -81.98
CA ASN A 788 -20.67 44.84 -82.54
C ASN A 788 -21.72 44.49 -81.47
N GLY A 789 -22.99 44.48 -81.88
CA GLY A 789 -24.15 44.19 -81.05
C GLY A 789 -24.61 42.72 -81.08
N CYS A 790 -25.58 42.42 -80.23
CA CYS A 790 -26.07 41.06 -79.98
C CYS A 790 -27.16 40.61 -80.99
N PRO A 791 -27.32 39.29 -81.24
CA PRO A 791 -28.38 38.76 -82.10
C PRO A 791 -29.81 39.01 -81.58
N SER A 792 -30.79 39.02 -82.49
CA SER A 792 -32.19 39.37 -82.19
C SER A 792 -32.85 38.44 -81.17
N GLY A 793 -33.36 39.02 -80.08
CA GLY A 793 -34.09 38.31 -79.02
C GLY A 793 -33.34 38.26 -77.69
N LEU A 794 -32.02 38.51 -77.71
CA LEU A 794 -31.19 38.69 -76.52
C LEU A 794 -30.87 40.17 -76.33
N THR A 795 -30.59 40.59 -75.09
CA THR A 795 -30.21 41.97 -74.77
C THR A 795 -28.74 42.02 -74.35
N CYS A 796 -28.03 43.09 -74.72
CA CYS A 796 -26.67 43.32 -74.24
C CYS A 796 -26.72 43.67 -72.74
N THR A 797 -25.94 42.97 -71.91
CA THR A 797 -25.78 43.37 -70.50
C THR A 797 -24.93 44.64 -70.35
N SER A 798 -24.13 44.99 -71.35
CA SER A 798 -23.37 46.24 -71.43
C SER A 798 -24.13 47.30 -72.22
N SER A 799 -24.21 48.51 -71.66
CA SER A 799 -24.72 49.72 -72.32
C SER A 799 -23.61 50.68 -72.76
N ASP A 800 -22.34 50.28 -72.66
CA ASP A 800 -21.17 51.12 -72.97
C ASP A 800 -20.09 50.34 -73.76
N LYS A 801 -18.81 50.71 -73.62
CA LYS A 801 -17.68 50.13 -74.37
C LYS A 801 -17.04 48.92 -73.69
N THR A 802 -17.54 48.51 -72.52
CA THR A 802 -17.18 47.24 -71.87
C THR A 802 -17.81 46.06 -72.61
N MET A 803 -17.15 44.90 -72.53
CA MET A 803 -17.66 43.64 -73.06
C MET A 803 -18.88 43.18 -72.27
N GLY A 804 -20.05 43.24 -72.90
CA GLY A 804 -21.28 42.62 -72.42
C GLY A 804 -21.51 41.24 -73.03
N ILE A 805 -22.43 40.51 -72.43
CA ILE A 805 -22.94 39.22 -72.93
C ILE A 805 -24.36 39.40 -73.49
N CYS A 806 -24.76 38.47 -74.34
CA CYS A 806 -26.13 38.36 -74.83
C CYS A 806 -26.97 37.62 -73.76
N ALA A 807 -27.72 38.33 -72.91
CA ALA A 807 -28.43 37.71 -71.77
C ALA A 807 -29.92 37.43 -72.04
N GLU A 808 -30.46 36.47 -71.27
CA GLU A 808 -31.87 36.06 -71.28
C GLU A 808 -32.69 36.72 -70.16
N CYS A 809 -32.12 36.86 -68.95
CA CYS A 809 -32.78 37.47 -67.78
C CYS A 809 -31.92 38.56 -67.14
N MET A 810 -32.54 39.48 -66.40
CA MET A 810 -31.85 40.45 -65.53
C MET A 810 -32.29 40.35 -64.07
N THR A 811 -33.48 39.79 -63.82
CA THR A 811 -34.15 39.67 -62.51
C THR A 811 -34.92 38.34 -62.41
N ASP A 812 -35.17 37.84 -61.20
CA ASP A 812 -35.89 36.56 -60.99
C ASP A 812 -37.30 36.55 -61.61
N SER A 813 -37.97 37.71 -61.67
CA SER A 813 -39.28 37.86 -62.32
C SER A 813 -39.27 37.65 -63.84
N ASP A 814 -38.10 37.71 -64.49
CA ASP A 814 -37.95 37.38 -65.91
C ASP A 814 -37.98 35.85 -66.14
N CYS A 815 -37.74 35.05 -65.08
CA CYS A 815 -37.53 33.60 -65.16
C CYS A 815 -38.75 32.73 -64.82
N GLY A 816 -39.83 33.32 -64.31
CA GLY A 816 -41.03 32.55 -63.98
C GLY A 816 -42.00 33.27 -63.05
N ALA A 817 -42.97 32.49 -62.56
CA ALA A 817 -43.86 32.91 -61.48
C ALA A 817 -43.16 32.79 -60.11
N VAL A 818 -43.74 33.45 -59.10
CA VAL A 818 -43.18 33.55 -57.74
C VAL A 818 -43.12 32.23 -56.95
N ASP A 819 -43.61 31.12 -57.51
CA ASP A 819 -43.58 29.75 -56.97
C ASP A 819 -42.93 28.76 -57.95
N SER A 820 -42.26 29.25 -59.00
CA SER A 820 -41.77 28.44 -60.12
C SER A 820 -40.58 27.53 -59.79
N GLY A 821 -39.93 27.70 -58.64
CA GLY A 821 -38.65 27.06 -58.34
C GLY A 821 -37.53 27.45 -59.31
N LYS A 822 -37.65 28.61 -59.98
CA LYS A 822 -36.61 29.15 -60.87
C LYS A 822 -36.31 30.60 -60.57
N ILE A 823 -35.03 30.97 -60.62
CA ILE A 823 -34.52 32.34 -60.40
C ILE A 823 -33.55 32.74 -61.51
N CYS A 824 -33.25 34.04 -61.64
CA CYS A 824 -32.22 34.50 -62.56
C CYS A 824 -30.86 34.33 -61.87
N HIS A 825 -29.96 33.54 -62.46
CA HIS A 825 -28.65 33.32 -61.88
C HIS A 825 -27.89 34.64 -61.82
N ASP A 826 -27.46 35.06 -60.62
CA ASP A 826 -26.90 36.39 -60.39
C ASP A 826 -25.70 36.70 -61.28
N GLU A 827 -24.82 35.71 -61.50
CA GLU A 827 -23.66 35.82 -62.42
C GLU A 827 -23.99 35.51 -63.89
N THR A 828 -24.55 34.33 -64.22
CA THR A 828 -24.65 33.89 -65.63
C THR A 828 -25.79 34.52 -66.43
N LYS A 829 -26.76 35.19 -65.77
CA LYS A 829 -27.93 35.83 -66.41
C LYS A 829 -28.77 34.90 -67.30
N ALA A 830 -28.79 33.63 -66.91
CA ALA A 830 -29.70 32.59 -67.38
C ALA A 830 -30.67 32.19 -66.26
N CYS A 831 -31.84 31.67 -66.65
CA CYS A 831 -32.85 31.19 -65.71
C CYS A 831 -32.55 29.77 -65.24
N ILE A 832 -32.31 29.59 -63.94
CA ILE A 832 -31.91 28.31 -63.33
C ILE A 832 -32.92 27.84 -62.28
N ASP A 833 -32.89 26.55 -61.96
CA ASP A 833 -33.64 25.99 -60.83
C ASP A 833 -33.03 26.45 -59.48
N GLY A 834 -33.89 26.88 -58.56
CA GLY A 834 -33.52 27.47 -57.27
C GLY A 834 -34.64 28.36 -56.71
N CYS A 835 -34.55 28.73 -55.43
CA CYS A 835 -35.50 29.67 -54.81
C CYS A 835 -34.81 30.62 -53.82
N ARG A 836 -35.44 31.76 -53.52
CA ARG A 836 -35.02 32.71 -52.47
C ARG A 836 -36.16 32.89 -51.46
N GLY A 837 -35.82 33.12 -50.19
CA GLY A 837 -36.79 33.33 -49.11
C GLY A 837 -37.42 34.73 -49.09
N GLU A 838 -36.71 35.74 -49.59
CA GLU A 838 -37.20 37.12 -49.73
C GLU A 838 -36.99 37.68 -51.16
N ASP A 839 -37.98 38.43 -51.66
CA ASP A 839 -38.00 39.19 -52.93
C ASP A 839 -37.63 38.43 -54.24
N GLY A 840 -37.33 37.13 -54.20
CA GLY A 840 -37.17 36.26 -55.36
C GLY A 840 -38.32 35.25 -55.51
N ASN A 841 -38.18 34.33 -56.46
CA ASN A 841 -39.17 33.26 -56.64
C ASN A 841 -38.96 32.15 -55.58
N GLY A 842 -40.05 31.69 -54.99
CA GLY A 842 -40.10 30.57 -54.04
C GLY A 842 -40.19 29.20 -54.71
N CYS A 843 -40.18 28.17 -53.87
CA CYS A 843 -40.11 26.77 -54.27
C CYS A 843 -41.51 26.15 -54.54
N PRO A 844 -41.61 25.08 -55.36
CA PRO A 844 -42.87 24.37 -55.60
C PRO A 844 -43.44 23.68 -54.35
N SER A 845 -44.76 23.46 -54.33
CA SER A 845 -45.47 22.96 -53.15
C SER A 845 -45.02 21.56 -52.70
N GLY A 846 -44.73 21.44 -51.41
CA GLY A 846 -44.24 20.21 -50.76
C GLY A 846 -42.75 20.21 -50.47
N LEU A 847 -41.98 21.14 -51.06
CA LEU A 847 -40.58 21.39 -50.74
C LEU A 847 -40.44 22.73 -50.01
N THR A 848 -39.39 22.87 -49.19
CA THR A 848 -39.10 24.11 -48.44
C THR A 848 -37.85 24.78 -48.98
N CYS A 849 -37.79 26.11 -48.98
CA CYS A 849 -36.57 26.84 -49.33
C CYS A 849 -35.53 26.66 -48.21
N THR A 850 -34.33 26.20 -48.56
CA THR A 850 -33.21 26.20 -47.61
C THR A 850 -32.73 27.62 -47.26
N SER A 851 -33.01 28.60 -48.13
CA SER A 851 -32.74 30.02 -47.89
C SER A 851 -33.98 30.72 -47.32
N SER A 852 -33.80 31.44 -46.21
CA SER A 852 -34.80 32.33 -45.63
C SER A 852 -34.61 33.78 -46.03
N ASP A 853 -33.70 34.10 -46.95
CA ASP A 853 -33.35 35.47 -47.34
C ASP A 853 -33.13 35.59 -48.88
N LYS A 854 -32.30 36.55 -49.31
CA LYS A 854 -32.03 36.84 -50.74
C LYS A 854 -30.88 36.02 -51.33
N THR A 855 -30.25 35.14 -50.55
CA THR A 855 -29.30 34.15 -51.06
C THR A 855 -30.04 33.04 -51.81
N MET A 856 -29.39 32.47 -52.82
CA MET A 856 -29.93 31.33 -53.58
C MET A 856 -29.98 30.08 -52.69
N GLY A 857 -31.19 29.65 -52.34
CA GLY A 857 -31.48 28.37 -51.73
C GLY A 857 -31.89 27.32 -52.75
N ILE A 858 -31.85 26.06 -52.31
CA ILE A 858 -32.43 24.92 -53.03
C ILE A 858 -33.80 24.58 -52.44
N CYS A 859 -34.62 23.88 -53.23
CA CYS A 859 -35.85 23.25 -52.76
C CYS A 859 -35.44 21.95 -52.03
N ALA A 860 -35.53 21.89 -50.70
CA ALA A 860 -35.12 20.71 -49.92
C ALA A 860 -36.28 19.80 -49.51
N GLU A 861 -35.96 18.50 -49.34
CA GLU A 861 -36.86 17.48 -48.79
C GLU A 861 -36.73 17.35 -47.27
N CYS A 862 -35.50 17.45 -46.72
CA CYS A 862 -35.23 17.45 -45.27
C CYS A 862 -34.36 18.64 -44.88
N MET A 863 -34.52 19.14 -43.65
CA MET A 863 -33.58 20.10 -43.04
C MET A 863 -32.75 19.43 -41.94
N THR A 864 -33.35 18.45 -41.25
CA THR A 864 -32.89 17.75 -40.05
C THR A 864 -33.14 16.24 -40.14
N ASP A 865 -32.44 15.43 -39.37
CA ASP A 865 -32.57 13.96 -39.38
C ASP A 865 -33.98 13.47 -39.01
N SER A 866 -34.70 14.21 -38.17
CA SER A 866 -36.10 13.92 -37.80
C SER A 866 -37.09 14.03 -38.97
N ASP A 867 -36.72 14.73 -40.06
CA ASP A 867 -37.53 14.77 -41.28
C ASP A 867 -37.40 13.47 -42.10
N CYS A 868 -36.40 12.63 -41.78
CA CYS A 868 -36.01 11.45 -42.57
C CYS A 868 -36.44 10.09 -41.99
N GLY A 869 -36.85 10.04 -40.73
CA GLY A 869 -37.20 8.79 -40.07
C GLY A 869 -37.42 8.93 -38.57
N ALA A 870 -37.61 7.79 -37.91
CA ALA A 870 -37.57 7.69 -36.45
C ALA A 870 -36.12 7.62 -35.94
N VAL A 871 -35.95 7.85 -34.63
CA VAL A 871 -34.64 7.92 -33.96
C VAL A 871 -33.81 6.62 -33.96
N ASP A 872 -34.38 5.51 -34.43
CA ASP A 872 -33.76 4.19 -34.59
C ASP A 872 -33.75 3.70 -36.06
N SER A 873 -34.10 4.58 -37.00
CA SER A 873 -34.40 4.19 -38.39
C SER A 873 -33.20 3.80 -39.25
N GLY A 874 -31.97 4.05 -38.80
CA GLY A 874 -30.77 3.91 -39.63
C GLY A 874 -30.79 4.80 -40.89
N ARG A 875 -31.51 5.93 -40.86
CA ARG A 875 -31.53 6.94 -41.92
C ARG A 875 -31.44 8.36 -41.34
N VAL A 876 -30.68 9.23 -42.00
CA VAL A 876 -30.35 10.59 -41.55
C VAL A 876 -30.46 11.60 -42.71
N CYS A 877 -30.61 12.89 -42.41
CA CYS A 877 -30.66 13.93 -43.44
C CYS A 877 -29.22 14.30 -43.84
N HIS A 878 -28.83 13.99 -45.08
CA HIS A 878 -27.46 14.23 -45.52
C HIS A 878 -27.16 15.74 -45.50
N ASP A 879 -26.15 16.14 -44.73
CA ASP A 879 -25.95 17.55 -44.33
C ASP A 879 -25.81 18.51 -45.52
N THR A 880 -25.09 18.09 -46.57
CA THR A 880 -24.89 18.87 -47.80
C THR A 880 -26.07 18.82 -48.79
N THR A 881 -26.63 17.63 -49.07
CA THR A 881 -27.61 17.46 -50.16
C THR A 881 -29.05 17.68 -49.72
N LYS A 882 -29.34 17.65 -48.41
CA LYS A 882 -30.69 17.86 -47.84
C LYS A 882 -31.74 16.88 -48.39
N VAL A 883 -31.29 15.64 -48.54
CA VAL A 883 -32.04 14.42 -48.89
C VAL A 883 -31.71 13.31 -47.87
N CYS A 884 -32.66 12.42 -47.63
CA CYS A 884 -32.57 11.36 -46.61
C CYS A 884 -31.78 10.13 -47.08
N VAL A 885 -30.67 9.82 -46.41
CA VAL A 885 -29.73 8.74 -46.73
C VAL A 885 -29.63 7.71 -45.60
N ASP A 886 -29.05 6.55 -45.88
CA ASP A 886 -28.85 5.48 -44.89
C ASP A 886 -27.59 5.76 -44.04
N GLY A 887 -27.65 5.46 -42.74
CA GLY A 887 -26.59 5.74 -41.76
C GLY A 887 -27.15 6.15 -40.40
N CYS A 888 -26.30 6.26 -39.38
CA CYS A 888 -26.67 6.75 -38.04
C CYS A 888 -25.66 7.78 -37.52
N ARG A 889 -26.02 8.54 -36.48
CA ARG A 889 -25.11 9.43 -35.73
C ARG A 889 -24.97 8.97 -34.28
N GLY A 890 -23.85 9.28 -33.65
CA GLY A 890 -23.61 8.97 -32.23
C GLY A 890 -24.31 9.94 -31.28
N GLU A 891 -24.44 11.20 -31.67
CA GLU A 891 -25.17 12.24 -30.93
C GLU A 891 -26.10 13.04 -31.87
N GLU A 892 -27.20 13.55 -31.31
CA GLU A 892 -28.18 14.48 -31.92
C GLU A 892 -28.70 14.15 -33.35
N GLY A 893 -28.68 12.88 -33.74
CA GLY A 893 -29.28 12.36 -34.98
C GLY A 893 -30.03 11.06 -34.78
N ASN A 894 -30.46 10.42 -35.88
CA ASN A 894 -31.07 9.09 -35.79
C ASN A 894 -29.96 8.03 -35.58
N GLY A 895 -30.18 7.16 -34.60
CA GLY A 895 -29.29 6.05 -34.25
C GLY A 895 -29.51 4.78 -35.08
N CYS A 896 -28.71 3.76 -34.77
CA CYS A 896 -28.66 2.50 -35.49
C CYS A 896 -29.70 1.48 -34.96
N PRO A 897 -30.09 0.46 -35.74
CA PRO A 897 -30.95 -0.63 -35.28
C PRO A 897 -30.34 -1.46 -34.14
N SER A 898 -31.18 -2.13 -33.34
CA SER A 898 -30.72 -2.81 -32.13
C SER A 898 -29.81 -4.02 -32.38
N GLY A 899 -28.67 -4.04 -31.69
CA GLY A 899 -27.63 -5.07 -31.81
C GLY A 899 -26.31 -4.54 -32.37
N GLU A 900 -26.28 -3.29 -32.82
CA GLU A 900 -25.13 -2.59 -33.38
C GLU A 900 -24.99 -1.23 -32.66
N GLU A 901 -23.78 -0.81 -32.26
CA GLU A 901 -23.55 0.58 -31.78
C GLU A 901 -23.14 1.48 -32.96
N CYS A 902 -23.22 2.80 -32.85
CA CYS A 902 -22.72 3.66 -33.93
C CYS A 902 -21.18 3.73 -33.92
N THR A 903 -20.55 3.61 -35.09
CA THR A 903 -19.11 3.94 -35.30
C THR A 903 -18.82 5.40 -35.02
N SER A 904 -19.77 6.27 -35.36
CA SER A 904 -19.74 7.67 -34.98
C SER A 904 -20.15 7.79 -33.53
N THR A 905 -19.34 8.49 -32.74
CA THR A 905 -19.68 8.92 -31.37
C THR A 905 -20.03 10.41 -31.32
N ASP A 906 -20.35 11.01 -32.46
CA ASP A 906 -20.65 12.44 -32.58
C ASP A 906 -21.75 12.69 -33.65
N THR A 907 -21.86 13.93 -34.12
CA THR A 907 -22.84 14.34 -35.14
C THR A 907 -22.40 14.03 -36.59
N SER A 908 -21.32 13.26 -36.81
CA SER A 908 -20.99 12.73 -38.14
C SER A 908 -21.79 11.46 -38.46
N ILE A 909 -22.03 11.21 -39.75
CA ILE A 909 -22.77 10.03 -40.22
C ILE A 909 -21.84 8.80 -40.21
N GLY A 910 -22.09 7.87 -39.29
CA GLY A 910 -21.40 6.59 -39.16
C GLY A 910 -22.19 5.38 -39.68
N THR A 911 -21.47 4.27 -39.82
CA THR A 911 -21.99 2.88 -39.87
C THR A 911 -22.13 2.33 -38.45
N CYS A 912 -22.45 1.05 -38.28
CA CYS A 912 -22.81 0.48 -36.97
C CYS A 912 -21.73 -0.50 -36.42
N GLU A 913 -20.78 -0.03 -35.58
CA GLU A 913 -19.64 -0.82 -35.01
C GLU A 913 -19.17 -0.41 -33.56
N GLY A 914 -18.32 0.63 -33.32
CA GLY A 914 -17.68 0.95 -31.99
C GLY A 914 -16.86 2.30 -31.81
N THR A 915 -16.23 2.59 -30.64
CA THR A 915 -16.08 3.98 -30.03
C THR A 915 -14.77 4.40 -29.23
N GLY A 916 -14.52 5.73 -28.95
CA GLY A 916 -13.56 6.35 -27.94
C GLY A 916 -12.40 7.28 -28.48
N GLY A 917 -11.66 8.23 -27.81
CA GLY A 917 -11.54 8.97 -26.49
C GLY A 917 -10.05 9.39 -26.17
N THR A 918 -9.50 10.42 -25.43
CA THR A 918 -9.78 11.71 -24.67
C THR A 918 -8.40 12.49 -24.43
N GLY A 919 -8.10 13.69 -23.84
CA GLY A 919 -8.72 14.95 -23.28
C GLY A 919 -7.74 15.87 -22.43
N GLY A 920 -7.85 17.25 -22.31
CA GLY A 920 -7.01 18.12 -21.38
C GLY A 920 -6.98 19.70 -21.52
N SER A 921 -6.56 20.53 -20.50
CA SER A 921 -6.32 22.05 -20.47
C SER A 921 -5.79 22.61 -19.09
N GLY A 922 -5.48 23.91 -18.70
CA GLY A 922 -5.32 25.30 -19.28
C GLY A 922 -5.39 26.53 -18.26
N GLY A 923 -4.70 27.71 -18.43
CA GLY A 923 -4.80 28.97 -17.56
C GLY A 923 -3.70 30.10 -17.75
N ALA A 924 -3.55 31.31 -17.10
CA ALA A 924 -4.41 32.28 -16.30
C ALA A 924 -3.72 33.63 -15.75
N GLY A 925 -4.32 34.87 -15.84
CA GLY A 925 -4.01 36.15 -15.02
C GLY A 925 -3.97 37.58 -15.73
N GLY A 926 -4.37 38.83 -15.31
CA GLY A 926 -5.28 39.52 -14.29
C GLY A 926 -4.86 40.97 -13.78
N SER A 927 -5.60 42.12 -13.56
CA SER A 927 -7.00 42.77 -13.55
C SER A 927 -6.85 44.35 -13.65
N SER A 928 -7.68 45.44 -13.40
CA SER A 928 -9.04 45.97 -12.91
C SER A 928 -9.08 47.55 -13.16
N GLY A 929 -9.99 48.57 -12.95
CA GLY A 929 -11.33 49.05 -12.37
C GLY A 929 -11.37 50.66 -12.40
N THR A 930 -12.26 51.64 -12.01
CA THR A 930 -13.69 52.04 -11.56
C THR A 930 -13.74 53.63 -11.31
N GLY A 931 -14.76 54.55 -11.21
CA GLY A 931 -16.25 54.79 -11.41
C GLY A 931 -16.87 56.04 -10.58
N GLY A 932 -17.87 56.88 -11.04
CA GLY A 932 -18.60 57.93 -10.18
C GLY A 932 -19.57 59.06 -10.75
N GLU A 933 -20.61 59.48 -9.98
CA GLU A 933 -21.59 60.67 -9.98
C GLU A 933 -22.69 60.97 -11.09
N ALA A 934 -23.68 61.89 -10.84
CA ALA A 934 -25.06 61.87 -11.45
C ALA A 934 -25.90 63.21 -11.57
N GLY A 935 -27.00 63.20 -12.37
CA GLY A 935 -28.11 64.21 -12.49
C GLY A 935 -28.61 64.44 -13.95
N THR A 936 -29.83 64.89 -14.32
CA THR A 936 -31.11 65.27 -13.63
C THR A 936 -32.36 65.27 -14.58
N GLY A 937 -33.55 64.85 -14.10
CA GLY A 937 -34.87 65.50 -14.35
C GLY A 937 -35.80 65.05 -15.52
N GLY A 938 -37.13 64.95 -15.25
CA GLY A 938 -38.19 65.09 -16.31
C GLY A 938 -39.52 64.30 -16.23
N GLY A 939 -40.53 64.79 -15.48
CA GLY A 939 -41.96 64.84 -15.93
C GLY A 939 -42.93 63.63 -15.86
N THR A 940 -43.91 63.69 -14.93
CA THR A 940 -45.36 63.30 -15.05
C THR A 940 -45.81 61.88 -15.49
N ALA A 941 -47.02 61.36 -15.20
CA ALA A 941 -47.99 61.49 -14.08
C ALA A 941 -49.17 60.49 -14.37
N GLY A 942 -49.67 59.72 -13.41
CA GLY A 942 -50.82 58.81 -13.66
C GLY A 942 -51.30 57.99 -12.45
N THR A 943 -52.58 58.11 -12.09
CA THR A 943 -53.23 57.52 -10.91
C THR A 943 -54.01 56.22 -11.20
N GLY A 944 -54.11 55.29 -10.25
CA GLY A 944 -55.18 54.28 -10.23
C GLY A 944 -55.03 53.12 -9.23
N GLY A 945 -56.03 52.90 -8.37
CA GLY A 945 -56.26 51.62 -7.64
C GLY A 945 -57.52 50.92 -8.17
N GLY A 946 -58.03 49.80 -7.64
CA GLY A 946 -57.66 48.97 -6.48
C GLY A 946 -58.87 48.13 -6.01
N THR A 947 -58.72 47.21 -5.04
CA THR A 947 -59.81 46.42 -4.36
C THR A 947 -60.64 45.44 -5.23
N ALA A 948 -61.49 44.53 -4.72
CA ALA A 948 -61.41 43.56 -3.59
C ALA A 948 -62.67 42.62 -3.59
N GLY A 949 -62.59 41.42 -3.00
CA GLY A 949 -63.76 40.56 -2.64
C GLY A 949 -64.29 39.59 -3.71
N THR A 950 -65.22 38.64 -3.44
CA THR A 950 -65.78 38.10 -2.15
C THR A 950 -66.66 36.85 -2.38
N GLY A 951 -66.48 35.79 -1.56
CA GLY A 951 -67.53 35.04 -0.82
C GLY A 951 -68.63 34.15 -1.50
N GLY A 952 -69.03 33.09 -0.78
CA GLY A 952 -70.30 32.31 -0.95
C GLY A 952 -70.09 30.78 -1.12
N THR A 953 -70.50 29.82 -0.27
CA THR A 953 -71.82 29.39 0.30
C THR A 953 -72.76 28.68 -0.71
N ALA A 954 -73.45 27.55 -0.42
CA ALA A 954 -73.43 26.55 0.68
C ALA A 954 -74.40 25.36 0.39
N GLY A 955 -74.36 24.24 1.15
CA GLY A 955 -75.58 23.52 1.58
C GLY A 955 -75.79 22.00 1.29
N SER A 956 -75.83 21.18 2.37
CA SER A 956 -76.55 19.88 2.57
C SER A 956 -76.24 18.64 1.67
N GLY A 957 -76.38 17.38 2.14
CA GLY A 957 -76.56 16.89 3.52
C GLY A 957 -77.05 15.41 3.67
N GLY A 958 -76.40 14.62 4.54
CA GLY A 958 -76.86 13.31 5.07
C GLY A 958 -76.53 12.05 4.23
N THR A 959 -76.42 10.83 4.78
CA THR A 959 -76.33 10.40 6.20
C THR A 959 -75.82 8.93 6.32
N SER A 960 -75.08 8.62 7.40
CA SER A 960 -74.68 7.27 7.88
C SER A 960 -73.79 6.36 6.98
N GLY A 961 -72.83 5.59 7.51
CA GLY A 961 -72.35 5.57 8.90
C GLY A 961 -71.18 4.59 9.17
N THR A 962 -70.12 5.11 9.79
CA THR A 962 -69.13 4.43 10.69
C THR A 962 -68.44 3.12 10.26
N GLY A 963 -67.11 3.10 10.26
CA GLY A 963 -66.29 1.88 10.16
C GLY A 963 -64.85 2.08 10.67
N GLY A 964 -64.04 2.85 9.92
CA GLY A 964 -62.68 3.26 10.33
C GLY A 964 -61.57 2.22 10.11
N LYS A 965 -60.28 2.59 10.10
CA LYS A 965 -59.69 3.94 9.92
C LYS A 965 -58.18 3.82 9.59
N GLY A 966 -57.70 4.48 8.54
CA GLY A 966 -56.28 4.50 8.11
C GLY A 966 -55.83 3.17 7.48
N GLY A 967 -55.49 3.06 6.19
CA GLY A 967 -55.24 4.11 5.18
C GLY A 967 -53.81 4.67 5.30
N SER A 968 -53.04 4.88 4.22
CA SER A 968 -53.27 4.66 2.78
C SER A 968 -51.88 4.50 2.12
N THR A 969 -51.58 3.51 1.28
CA THR A 969 -52.08 3.21 -0.09
C THR A 969 -51.78 4.33 -1.11
N VAL A 970 -51.30 4.12 -2.34
CA VAL A 970 -50.68 2.98 -3.09
C VAL A 970 -50.29 3.52 -4.50
N PHE A 971 -49.56 2.73 -5.30
CA PHE A 971 -49.58 2.69 -6.78
C PHE A 971 -49.14 3.97 -7.55
N ASN A 972 -48.02 3.92 -8.27
CA ASN A 972 -47.86 3.46 -9.69
C ASN A 972 -47.88 4.66 -10.66
N ALA A 973 -47.13 4.66 -11.77
CA ALA A 973 -46.18 3.68 -12.29
C ALA A 973 -45.09 4.38 -13.14
N GLU A 974 -44.06 3.61 -13.51
CA GLU A 974 -43.33 3.65 -14.79
C GLU A 974 -42.74 4.97 -15.34
N ASN A 975 -41.41 4.88 -15.54
CA ASN A 975 -40.68 5.24 -16.75
C ASN A 975 -40.18 6.68 -17.04
N TYR A 976 -39.02 6.65 -17.72
CA TYR A 976 -38.40 7.62 -18.61
C TYR A 976 -37.76 8.91 -18.09
N ALA A 977 -36.58 9.15 -18.68
CA ALA A 977 -35.98 10.44 -19.03
C ALA A 977 -35.43 11.33 -17.88
N ALA A 978 -34.42 12.18 -18.09
CA ALA A 978 -33.67 12.44 -19.33
C ALA A 978 -32.22 12.87 -19.04
N GLU A 979 -31.46 13.08 -20.12
CA GLU A 979 -30.21 13.84 -20.13
C GLU A 979 -30.34 15.25 -19.54
N GLY A 980 -29.20 15.90 -19.31
CA GLY A 980 -29.10 17.28 -18.80
C GLY A 980 -27.75 17.92 -19.13
N ASN A 981 -27.38 17.90 -20.41
CA ASN A 981 -26.03 18.25 -20.89
C ASN A 981 -25.62 19.72 -20.65
N GLY A 982 -24.31 19.90 -20.50
CA GLY A 982 -23.58 21.07 -21.02
C GLY A 982 -23.24 22.22 -20.05
N ILE A 983 -22.40 23.19 -20.46
CA ILE A 983 -21.56 23.23 -21.67
C ILE A 983 -20.41 24.26 -21.52
N LEU A 984 -19.29 24.04 -22.23
CA LEU A 984 -18.19 24.97 -22.59
C LEU A 984 -17.50 25.86 -21.52
N CYS A 985 -16.19 25.65 -21.39
CA CYS A 985 -15.09 26.57 -21.78
C CYS A 985 -15.39 28.09 -21.95
N ALA A 986 -14.54 29.05 -21.56
CA ALA A 986 -13.24 29.03 -20.86
C ALA A 986 -12.79 30.47 -20.45
N ALA A 987 -11.52 30.60 -20.04
CA ALA A 987 -10.73 31.84 -19.85
C ALA A 987 -10.79 32.57 -18.48
N SER A 988 -9.61 32.65 -17.86
CA SER A 988 -9.25 33.53 -16.72
C SER A 988 -9.12 35.00 -17.17
N PRO A 989 -9.12 36.05 -16.29
CA PRO A 989 -8.19 36.09 -15.13
C PRO A 989 -8.46 37.01 -13.89
N ALA A 990 -8.00 36.61 -12.67
CA ALA A 990 -7.17 37.46 -11.77
C ALA A 990 -6.73 36.92 -10.38
N LYS A 991 -5.40 37.00 -10.15
CA LYS A 991 -4.65 37.15 -8.88
C LYS A 991 -5.43 37.14 -7.53
N ARG A 992 -5.13 36.15 -6.68
CA ARG A 992 -4.54 36.36 -5.32
C ARG A 992 -3.95 35.07 -4.74
N ASN A 993 -2.77 35.20 -4.14
CA ASN A 993 -2.10 34.28 -3.20
C ASN A 993 -2.17 32.78 -3.51
N GLY A 994 -1.24 32.29 -4.34
CA GLY A 994 -0.78 30.90 -4.30
C GLY A 994 0.64 30.82 -3.74
N SER A 995 0.92 29.79 -2.95
CA SER A 995 2.27 29.25 -2.73
C SER A 995 2.13 27.81 -2.22
N GLU A 996 2.31 26.85 -3.12
CA GLU A 996 2.51 25.44 -2.75
C GLU A 996 3.95 25.20 -2.25
N THR A 997 4.25 23.92 -2.01
CA THR A 997 5.57 23.32 -1.86
C THR A 997 6.34 23.61 -0.57
N GLY A 998 6.84 22.53 0.03
CA GLY A 998 8.26 22.53 0.41
C GLY A 998 8.59 21.94 1.77
N TRP A 999 9.13 20.72 1.75
CA TRP A 999 10.42 20.37 2.36
C TRP A 999 10.83 21.06 3.68
N LEU A 1000 10.95 20.26 4.75
CA LEU A 1000 11.93 20.54 5.81
C LEU A 1000 12.66 19.26 6.21
N ALA A 1001 13.90 19.15 5.73
CA ALA A 1001 14.91 18.24 6.26
C ALA A 1001 15.96 19.05 7.03
N GLY A 1002 16.49 18.48 8.12
CA GLY A 1002 17.54 19.10 8.94
C GLY A 1002 17.23 19.03 10.45
N LEU A 1003 18.19 18.82 11.34
CA LEU A 1003 19.63 18.64 11.11
C LEU A 1003 20.26 17.76 12.20
N PHE A 1004 21.38 17.10 11.83
CA PHE A 1004 22.17 16.21 12.68
C PHE A 1004 23.13 16.96 13.63
N ALA A 1005 23.73 16.20 14.56
CA ALA A 1005 24.97 16.51 15.30
C ALA A 1005 24.89 17.66 16.35
N LEU A 1006 25.59 17.62 17.50
CA LEU A 1006 26.83 16.92 17.91
C LEU A 1006 26.88 16.86 19.46
N GLY A 1007 27.54 15.87 20.09
CA GLY A 1007 27.63 15.86 21.56
C GLY A 1007 28.22 14.62 22.27
N ALA A 1008 29.36 14.09 21.83
CA ALA A 1008 30.02 12.96 22.51
C ALA A 1008 30.91 13.39 23.73
N VAL A 1009 31.57 12.40 24.35
CA VAL A 1009 32.66 12.52 25.37
C VAL A 1009 32.23 12.52 26.87
N ALA A 1010 31.75 11.35 27.33
CA ALA A 1010 32.43 10.43 28.27
C ALA A 1010 32.77 10.82 29.75
N VAL A 1011 33.27 9.78 30.47
CA VAL A 1011 34.12 9.79 31.70
C VAL A 1011 33.46 9.58 33.09
N MET A 1012 33.66 8.34 33.60
CA MET A 1012 33.91 7.90 34.99
C MET A 1012 32.86 7.94 36.14
N ARG A 1013 32.45 6.72 36.51
CA ARG A 1013 32.74 6.02 37.80
C ARG A 1013 32.33 6.64 39.17
N ARG A 1014 31.65 5.77 39.94
CA ARG A 1014 31.69 5.54 41.41
C ARG A 1014 30.91 6.47 42.37
N ARG A 1015 29.94 5.83 43.05
CA ARG A 1015 29.63 5.90 44.51
C ARG A 1015 29.05 7.25 45.00
N ARG A 1016 28.15 7.27 46.01
CA ARG A 1016 27.83 6.29 47.07
C ARG A 1016 26.42 6.57 47.65
N HIS A 1017 25.84 5.58 48.34
CA HIS A 1017 24.66 5.60 49.23
C HIS A 1017 23.81 6.88 49.32
N SER A 1018 22.51 6.72 49.11
CA SER A 1018 21.55 6.74 50.23
C SER A 1018 20.67 5.51 50.10
#